data_AF-A0A0V0TXU2-F1
#
_entry.id   AF-A0A0V0TXU2-F1
#
_cell.length_a   1.000
_cell.length_b   1.000
_cell.length_c   1.000
_cell.angle_alpha   90.00
_cell.angle_beta   90.00
_cell.angle_gamma   90.00
#
_symmetry.space_group_name_H-M   'P 1'
#
loop_
_entity.id
_entity.type
_entity.pdbx_description
1 polymer ?
#
loop_
_entity_poly.entity_id
_entity_poly.type
_entity_poly.pdbx_seq_one_letter_code
_entity_poly.pdbx_strand_id
1 'polypeptide(L)'
;MDTNFWKSLSDMLPSHYQSRAEDAIRARQRRLNHVLIQAIQSRRIPEDAWEDSDIEALLNLLASMDSNNFYKVSGVGEREGRVFSAIVKRRNYGMIHGIGRSGDLAELQPKALGSSLLNTLSNALALSVIHISGISKCKKCIIIPVSTGMAMTLCLMNFRKARPQATHVIWSRVDQKSCIKCITAIEGLTLHVVEQIYQHDRLCTNVPLMRETVEVLNPENVLCIITTTSCFAPRSPDNIELVSELCDQFDIPHLVNNAYGLQSSKLCSALDQANRRGRVDLFVQSVDKNFMMPVGGSIVGGFKPEIVDSLSKLYPGRASASVSMDFLTTMLAMGERQYHSMRSARVGHFQQLHAGLQAWAAKTNEQIINCPKNNISIAVSLDRLAEKCNDDINEITRLGSMLFSRNVTGARVVPAGVNKIIEGIEFKNWGAHSSIMRRHYFNAAAAIGMQLHEIERFLSTLESTLPSSMIMAWFCMLAVVVVLSGASSGAVRDCYDVQKQQLPLLPGGFFMVDVPCSACLACGIGKLGCSKMVRCDLETDGGGWTIIQRRENPLVDFNGNWAEYRDGFGDENDFWIGNEYLHQISNYRLRNGGLKLCVELLDDGNEIHVDCWTHFYVASEYERYLLLLGIYKGSSKYDNFLTSRGRVFATYDNDNSAMPVIQCASYWQTGWWMNLQCRPEGTLNLPLQSSLNTPYIEGIFWRTRNQGLKHIVKTVMRIRPMNVRFDF
;
A
#
# COMPACT_ATOMS: atom_id res chain seq x y z
N MET A 1 -30.86 36.39 8.90
CA MET A 1 -31.73 36.51 10.09
C MET A 1 -32.44 37.83 9.98
N ASP A 2 -33.74 37.84 10.17
CA ASP A 2 -34.53 39.06 10.10
C ASP A 2 -34.61 39.74 11.47
N THR A 3 -35.19 40.94 11.51
CA THR A 3 -35.37 41.72 12.73
C THR A 3 -36.24 40.99 13.76
N ASN A 4 -37.16 40.12 13.31
CA ASN A 4 -38.06 39.35 14.17
C ASN A 4 -37.35 38.23 14.92
N PHE A 5 -36.38 37.55 14.29
CA PHE A 5 -35.54 36.57 14.96
C PHE A 5 -34.79 37.18 16.15
N TRP A 6 -34.14 38.32 15.94
CA TRP A 6 -33.38 39.00 16.99
C TRP A 6 -34.28 39.54 18.11
N LYS A 7 -35.48 40.01 17.76
CA LYS A 7 -36.50 40.42 18.73
C LYS A 7 -37.03 39.24 19.55
N SER A 8 -37.12 38.04 18.98
CA SER A 8 -37.52 36.85 19.74
C SER A 8 -36.40 36.36 20.66
N LEU A 9 -35.14 36.58 20.28
CA LEU A 9 -33.97 36.22 21.08
C LEU A 9 -33.80 37.15 22.30
N SER A 10 -34.19 38.43 22.20
CA SER A 10 -34.12 39.38 23.31
C SER A 10 -35.04 39.02 24.47
N ASP A 11 -36.08 38.23 24.21
CA ASP A 11 -36.99 37.73 25.26
C ASP A 11 -36.37 36.55 26.05
N MET A 12 -35.28 35.95 25.53
CA MET A 12 -34.63 34.76 26.10
C MET A 12 -33.22 35.01 26.65
N LEU A 13 -32.52 36.05 26.16
CA LEU A 13 -31.14 36.36 26.53
C LEU A 13 -30.99 37.83 26.95
N PRO A 14 -30.15 38.13 27.95
CA PRO A 14 -29.78 39.51 28.26
C PRO A 14 -29.15 40.20 27.04
N SER A 15 -29.43 41.50 26.87
CA SER A 15 -29.04 42.30 25.70
C SER A 15 -27.55 42.25 25.33
N HIS A 16 -26.66 42.18 26.32
CA HIS A 16 -25.21 42.08 26.09
C HIS A 16 -24.78 40.71 25.53
N TYR A 17 -25.45 39.62 25.91
CA TYR A 17 -25.21 38.29 25.32
C TYR A 17 -25.77 38.21 23.90
N GLN A 18 -26.93 38.83 23.65
CA GLN A 18 -27.50 38.94 22.31
C GLN A 18 -26.56 39.70 21.36
N SER A 19 -26.06 40.87 21.77
CA SER A 19 -25.10 41.65 20.96
C SER A 19 -23.88 40.82 20.61
N ARG A 20 -23.33 40.08 21.58
CA ARG A 20 -22.16 39.21 21.36
C ARG A 20 -22.45 38.06 20.41
N ALA A 21 -23.65 37.47 20.48
CA ALA A 21 -24.08 36.42 19.54
C ALA A 21 -24.26 36.96 18.12
N GLU A 22 -24.84 38.15 17.99
CA GLU A 22 -24.98 38.85 16.71
C GLU A 22 -23.62 39.19 16.09
N ASP A 23 -22.69 39.72 16.89
CA ASP A 23 -21.33 39.99 16.44
C ASP A 23 -20.60 38.74 15.97
N ALA A 24 -20.75 37.61 16.68
CA ALA A 24 -20.16 36.33 16.30
C ALA A 24 -20.71 35.82 14.95
N ILE A 25 -22.03 35.89 14.75
CA ILE A 25 -22.69 35.50 13.49
C ILE A 25 -22.24 36.42 12.35
N ARG A 26 -22.24 37.74 12.55
CA ARG A 26 -21.79 38.72 11.55
C ARG A 26 -20.31 38.55 11.22
N ALA A 27 -19.47 38.24 12.20
CA ALA A 27 -18.04 37.95 11.97
C ALA A 27 -17.88 36.70 11.10
N ARG A 28 -18.61 35.62 11.40
CA ARG A 28 -18.59 34.40 10.59
C ARG A 28 -19.10 34.63 9.17
N GLN A 29 -20.19 35.38 9.00
CA GLN A 29 -20.73 35.74 7.68
C GLN A 29 -19.73 36.58 6.88
N ARG A 30 -19.06 37.55 7.52
CA ARG A 30 -18.02 38.37 6.89
C ARG A 30 -16.83 37.53 6.43
N ARG A 31 -16.35 36.60 7.26
CA ARG A 31 -15.30 35.63 6.90
C ARG A 31 -15.73 34.80 5.69
N LEU A 32 -16.90 34.17 5.75
CA LEU A 32 -17.42 33.36 4.65
C LEU A 32 -17.55 34.15 3.34
N ASN A 33 -18.10 35.37 3.40
CA ASN A 33 -18.21 36.25 2.24
C ASN A 33 -16.83 36.61 1.67
N HIS A 34 -15.87 36.94 2.53
CA HIS A 34 -14.50 37.27 2.11
C HIS A 34 -13.84 36.08 1.39
N VAL A 35 -13.94 34.90 1.99
CA VAL A 35 -13.41 33.61 1.50
C VAL A 35 -14.06 33.23 0.16
N LEU A 36 -15.38 33.35 0.03
CA LEU A 36 -16.12 33.14 -1.23
C LEU A 36 -15.70 34.12 -2.32
N ILE A 37 -15.64 35.41 -2.00
CA ILE A 37 -15.21 36.46 -2.92
C ILE A 37 -13.79 36.16 -3.39
N GLN A 38 -12.89 35.81 -2.48
CA GLN A 38 -11.52 35.46 -2.80
C GLN A 38 -11.45 34.25 -3.74
N ALA A 39 -12.14 33.14 -3.46
CA ALA A 39 -12.11 31.96 -4.34
C ALA A 39 -12.70 32.24 -5.73
N ILE A 40 -13.84 32.95 -5.80
CA ILE A 40 -14.53 33.24 -7.07
C ILE A 40 -13.77 34.27 -7.90
N GLN A 41 -13.22 35.32 -7.27
CA GLN A 41 -12.50 36.39 -7.97
C GLN A 41 -11.09 35.97 -8.35
N SER A 42 -10.34 35.35 -7.43
CA SER A 42 -8.95 34.97 -7.71
C SER A 42 -8.87 33.85 -8.72
N ARG A 43 -9.84 32.91 -8.70
CA ARG A 43 -9.82 31.69 -9.52
C ARG A 43 -8.51 30.91 -9.37
N ARG A 44 -7.84 31.08 -8.23
CA ARG A 44 -6.54 30.49 -7.89
C ARG A 44 -6.66 29.79 -6.55
N ILE A 45 -5.77 28.83 -6.33
CA ILE A 45 -5.65 28.23 -5.01
C ILE A 45 -5.24 29.32 -4.01
N PRO A 46 -5.75 29.28 -2.77
CA PRO A 46 -5.37 30.26 -1.77
C PRO A 46 -3.90 30.10 -1.41
N GLU A 47 -3.23 31.20 -1.03
CA GLU A 47 -1.82 31.13 -0.63
C GLU A 47 -1.66 30.22 0.61
N ASP A 48 -2.50 30.46 1.61
CA ASP A 48 -2.61 29.71 2.85
C ASP A 48 -3.80 28.74 2.83
N ALA A 49 -3.65 27.64 3.55
CA ALA A 49 -4.69 26.64 3.73
C ALA A 49 -5.96 27.22 4.38
N TRP A 50 -7.12 26.81 3.89
CA TRP A 50 -8.40 27.08 4.56
C TRP A 50 -8.66 26.06 5.66
N GLU A 51 -9.40 26.48 6.69
CA GLU A 51 -9.90 25.56 7.71
C GLU A 51 -11.07 24.73 7.16
N ASP A 52 -11.21 23.49 7.63
CA ASP A 52 -12.29 22.58 7.23
C ASP A 52 -13.68 23.22 7.39
N SER A 53 -13.86 24.03 8.45
CA SER A 53 -15.14 24.70 8.72
C SER A 53 -15.53 25.76 7.66
N ASP A 54 -14.54 26.39 7.02
CA ASP A 54 -14.76 27.34 5.92
C ASP A 54 -15.06 26.57 4.61
N ILE A 55 -14.36 25.45 4.39
CA ILE A 55 -14.56 24.59 3.22
C ILE A 55 -15.95 23.94 3.26
N GLU A 56 -16.35 23.40 4.40
CA GLU A 56 -17.71 22.86 4.60
C GLU A 56 -18.78 23.93 4.39
N ALA A 57 -18.55 25.16 4.85
CA ALA A 57 -19.49 26.26 4.64
C ALA A 57 -19.63 26.60 3.14
N LEU A 58 -18.53 26.61 2.37
CA LEU A 58 -18.56 26.75 0.92
C LEU A 58 -19.35 25.61 0.27
N LEU A 59 -19.06 24.35 0.61
CA LEU A 59 -19.74 23.19 0.03
C LEU A 59 -21.25 23.20 0.34
N ASN A 60 -21.64 23.52 1.57
CA ASN A 60 -23.05 23.66 1.94
C ASN A 60 -23.75 24.80 1.20
N LEU A 61 -23.07 25.94 1.01
CA LEU A 61 -23.61 27.03 0.21
C LEU A 61 -23.83 26.61 -1.25
N LEU A 62 -22.82 26.01 -1.87
CA LEU A 62 -22.92 25.51 -3.24
C LEU A 62 -24.05 24.48 -3.34
N ALA A 63 -24.14 23.52 -2.42
CA ALA A 63 -25.18 22.51 -2.43
C ALA A 63 -26.59 23.12 -2.31
N SER A 64 -26.75 24.20 -1.54
CA SER A 64 -28.04 24.90 -1.40
C SER A 64 -28.55 25.53 -2.70
N MET A 65 -27.67 25.74 -3.70
CA MET A 65 -28.01 26.28 -5.01
C MET A 65 -28.49 25.22 -6.01
N ASP A 66 -28.39 23.94 -5.67
CA ASP A 66 -28.92 22.85 -6.50
C ASP A 66 -30.41 22.61 -6.19
N SER A 67 -31.21 22.46 -7.25
CA SER A 67 -32.67 22.42 -7.14
C SER A 67 -33.20 21.30 -6.25
N ASN A 68 -32.48 20.17 -6.16
CA ASN A 68 -32.83 19.05 -5.28
C ASN A 68 -32.73 19.37 -3.78
N ASN A 69 -32.15 20.51 -3.41
CA ASN A 69 -32.03 20.99 -2.04
C ASN A 69 -32.92 22.21 -1.74
N PHE A 70 -33.70 22.69 -2.71
CA PHE A 70 -34.59 23.83 -2.49
C PHE A 70 -35.72 23.49 -1.53
N TYR A 71 -36.10 24.48 -0.71
CA TYR A 71 -37.26 24.37 0.16
C TYR A 71 -38.53 24.39 -0.69
N LYS A 72 -39.39 23.36 -0.55
CA LYS A 72 -40.66 23.18 -1.28
C LYS A 72 -40.50 23.10 -2.80
N VAL A 73 -39.62 22.21 -3.28
CA VAL A 73 -39.53 21.85 -4.71
C VAL A 73 -40.42 20.66 -5.06
N SER A 74 -41.13 20.74 -6.17
CA SER A 74 -41.88 19.61 -6.76
C SER A 74 -41.14 19.10 -7.98
N GLY A 75 -40.48 17.94 -7.86
CA GLY A 75 -39.81 17.29 -8.97
C GLY A 75 -40.75 16.32 -9.70
N VAL A 76 -41.18 16.66 -10.90
CA VAL A 76 -42.04 15.83 -11.77
C VAL A 76 -41.28 15.17 -12.93
N GLY A 77 -39.95 15.29 -12.95
CA GLY A 77 -39.08 14.61 -13.90
C GLY A 77 -38.59 13.24 -13.42
N GLU A 78 -37.89 12.56 -14.34
CA GLU A 78 -37.23 11.27 -14.12
C GLU A 78 -35.91 11.42 -13.36
N ARG A 79 -35.21 12.56 -13.53
CA ARG A 79 -33.89 12.83 -12.93
C ARG A 79 -33.92 14.07 -12.03
N GLU A 80 -34.52 13.91 -10.85
CA GLU A 80 -34.76 14.98 -9.87
C GLU A 80 -33.78 14.98 -8.68
N GLY A 81 -32.69 14.21 -8.76
CA GLY A 81 -31.67 14.18 -7.69
C GLY A 81 -32.15 13.59 -6.36
N ARG A 82 -33.16 12.71 -6.40
CA ARG A 82 -33.68 12.00 -5.21
C ARG A 82 -32.63 11.01 -4.68
N VAL A 83 -32.39 10.99 -3.36
CA VAL A 83 -31.41 10.10 -2.72
C VAL A 83 -32.08 9.29 -1.62
N PHE A 84 -31.95 7.97 -1.68
CA PHE A 84 -32.53 7.05 -0.69
C PHE A 84 -31.73 7.01 0.63
N SER A 85 -30.40 6.87 0.54
CA SER A 85 -29.54 6.77 1.72
C SER A 85 -29.09 8.13 2.22
N ALA A 86 -29.37 8.43 3.49
CA ALA A 86 -28.88 9.65 4.15
C ALA A 86 -27.34 9.74 4.19
N ILE A 87 -26.64 8.59 4.29
CA ILE A 87 -25.18 8.55 4.25
C ILE A 87 -24.67 8.96 2.86
N VAL A 88 -25.32 8.48 1.79
CA VAL A 88 -24.98 8.88 0.41
C VAL A 88 -25.21 10.36 0.19
N LYS A 89 -26.30 10.93 0.73
CA LYS A 89 -26.56 12.37 0.65
C LYS A 89 -25.47 13.17 1.38
N ARG A 90 -25.18 12.82 2.63
CA ARG A 90 -24.18 13.54 3.46
C ARG A 90 -22.77 13.48 2.89
N ARG A 91 -22.29 12.30 2.45
CA ARG A 91 -20.94 12.16 1.89
C ARG A 91 -20.72 12.94 0.59
N ASN A 92 -21.81 13.33 -0.10
CA ASN A 92 -21.74 14.16 -1.31
C ASN A 92 -22.22 15.60 -1.06
N TYR A 93 -22.34 16.04 0.21
CA TYR A 93 -22.85 17.35 0.59
C TYR A 93 -24.23 17.70 -0.03
N GLY A 94 -25.02 16.71 -0.44
CA GLY A 94 -26.29 16.93 -1.14
C GLY A 94 -26.18 17.38 -2.60
N MET A 95 -24.99 17.35 -3.21
CA MET A 95 -24.76 17.63 -4.64
C MET A 95 -24.95 16.36 -5.47
N ILE A 96 -26.12 16.19 -6.10
CA ILE A 96 -26.55 14.89 -6.66
C ILE A 96 -26.65 14.91 -8.19
N HIS A 97 -26.83 16.08 -8.79
CA HIS A 97 -27.12 16.20 -10.22
C HIS A 97 -25.92 15.96 -11.15
N GLY A 98 -24.72 15.82 -10.59
CA GLY A 98 -23.47 15.68 -11.32
C GLY A 98 -23.02 16.98 -11.98
N ILE A 99 -22.05 16.86 -12.88
CA ILE A 99 -21.52 17.97 -13.68
C ILE A 99 -21.89 17.83 -15.16
N GLY A 100 -21.96 18.96 -15.85
CA GLY A 100 -22.24 19.04 -17.28
C GLY A 100 -23.70 18.81 -17.68
N ARG A 101 -23.91 18.74 -18.99
CA ARG A 101 -25.17 18.42 -19.66
C ARG A 101 -24.98 17.28 -20.65
N SER A 102 -26.07 16.87 -21.32
CA SER A 102 -26.09 15.69 -22.16
C SER A 102 -25.06 15.67 -23.30
N GLY A 103 -24.57 16.84 -23.74
CA GLY A 103 -23.61 16.95 -24.83
C GLY A 103 -22.32 17.72 -24.50
N ASP A 104 -22.12 18.19 -23.27
CA ASP A 104 -20.92 18.94 -22.90
C ASP A 104 -20.68 18.89 -21.38
N LEU A 105 -19.49 18.43 -21.00
CA LEU A 105 -19.06 18.30 -19.61
C LEU A 105 -18.87 19.65 -18.89
N ALA A 106 -18.57 20.72 -19.63
CA ALA A 106 -18.33 22.06 -19.12
C ALA A 106 -19.58 22.96 -19.16
N GLU A 107 -20.68 22.49 -19.74
CA GLU A 107 -21.91 23.27 -19.84
C GLU A 107 -22.63 23.38 -18.49
N LEU A 108 -23.11 24.59 -18.17
CA LEU A 108 -23.82 24.88 -16.93
C LEU A 108 -25.14 24.12 -16.86
N GLN A 109 -25.42 23.51 -15.71
CA GLN A 109 -26.64 22.75 -15.44
C GLN A 109 -27.69 23.64 -14.74
N PRO A 110 -28.82 23.99 -15.38
CA PRO A 110 -29.84 24.85 -14.77
C PRO A 110 -30.44 24.28 -13.48
N LYS A 111 -30.57 22.95 -13.38
CA LYS A 111 -31.06 22.27 -12.16
C LYS A 111 -30.01 22.16 -11.04
N ALA A 112 -28.74 22.50 -11.33
CA ALA A 112 -27.61 22.25 -10.45
C ALA A 112 -26.56 23.35 -10.59
N LEU A 113 -26.96 24.58 -10.26
CA LEU A 113 -26.11 25.76 -10.36
C LEU A 113 -24.90 25.67 -9.41
N GLY A 114 -25.10 25.09 -8.22
CA GLY A 114 -24.06 24.84 -7.24
C GLY A 114 -23.02 23.85 -7.73
N SER A 115 -23.47 22.69 -8.23
CA SER A 115 -22.59 21.70 -8.85
C SER A 115 -21.85 22.25 -10.08
N SER A 116 -22.50 23.12 -10.85
CA SER A 116 -21.88 23.78 -12.02
C SER A 116 -20.78 24.75 -11.58
N LEU A 117 -21.06 25.60 -10.58
CA LEU A 117 -20.09 26.54 -10.03
C LEU A 117 -18.92 25.80 -9.36
N LEU A 118 -19.19 24.72 -8.63
CA LEU A 118 -18.16 23.84 -8.09
C LEU A 118 -17.22 23.34 -9.20
N ASN A 119 -17.76 22.84 -10.30
CA ASN A 119 -16.96 22.35 -11.42
C ASN A 119 -16.12 23.46 -12.07
N THR A 120 -16.73 24.63 -12.30
CA THR A 120 -16.01 25.79 -12.86
C THR A 120 -14.88 26.24 -11.96
N LEU A 121 -15.10 26.34 -10.65
CA LEU A 121 -14.07 26.67 -9.66
C LEU A 121 -12.97 25.60 -9.65
N SER A 122 -13.33 24.33 -9.63
CA SER A 122 -12.37 23.21 -9.63
C SER A 122 -11.45 23.25 -10.86
N ASN A 123 -12.00 23.48 -12.05
CA ASN A 123 -11.22 23.62 -13.28
C ASN A 123 -10.29 24.85 -13.25
N ALA A 124 -10.74 25.95 -12.66
CA ALA A 124 -9.89 27.13 -12.47
C ALA A 124 -8.74 26.87 -11.50
N LEU A 125 -9.01 26.21 -10.37
CA LEU A 125 -7.98 25.82 -9.41
C LEU A 125 -7.00 24.82 -10.05
N ALA A 126 -7.48 23.88 -10.86
CA ALA A 126 -6.64 22.96 -11.60
C ALA A 126 -5.68 23.69 -12.55
N LEU A 127 -6.15 24.72 -13.26
CA LEU A 127 -5.30 25.53 -14.13
C LEU A 127 -4.25 26.29 -13.31
N SER A 128 -4.66 26.89 -12.18
CA SER A 128 -3.75 27.55 -11.24
C SER A 128 -2.65 26.60 -10.77
N VAL A 129 -3.00 25.38 -10.36
CA VAL A 129 -2.06 24.37 -9.89
C VAL A 129 -1.12 23.88 -10.99
N ILE A 130 -1.61 23.76 -12.23
CA ILE A 130 -0.77 23.45 -13.40
C ILE A 130 0.29 24.54 -13.61
N HIS A 131 -0.08 25.81 -13.48
CA HIS A 131 0.86 26.94 -13.59
C HIS A 131 1.89 26.92 -12.47
N ILE A 132 1.44 26.75 -11.23
CA ILE A 132 2.27 26.64 -10.03
C ILE A 132 3.23 25.45 -10.11
N SER A 133 2.78 24.36 -10.76
CA SER A 133 3.61 23.17 -10.98
C SER A 133 4.74 23.42 -11.99
N GLY A 134 4.62 24.44 -12.85
CA GLY A 134 5.66 24.86 -13.79
C GLY A 134 5.27 24.76 -15.27
N ILE A 135 3.99 24.50 -15.58
CA ILE A 135 3.47 24.54 -16.97
C ILE A 135 2.76 25.89 -17.17
N SER A 136 3.52 26.97 -17.05
CA SER A 136 3.02 28.35 -17.01
C SER A 136 2.30 28.78 -18.30
N LYS A 137 2.57 28.09 -19.42
CA LYS A 137 1.98 28.42 -20.73
C LYS A 137 0.69 27.67 -21.02
N CYS A 138 0.27 26.72 -20.17
CA CYS A 138 -1.01 26.05 -20.31
C CYS A 138 -2.15 27.09 -20.33
N LYS A 139 -3.03 27.01 -21.32
CA LYS A 139 -4.10 28.01 -21.50
C LYS A 139 -5.43 27.57 -20.94
N LYS A 140 -5.70 26.26 -20.95
CA LYS A 140 -6.95 25.69 -20.46
C LYS A 140 -6.73 24.25 -20.00
N CYS A 141 -7.50 23.84 -19.00
CA CYS A 141 -7.60 22.45 -18.60
C CYS A 141 -9.04 22.11 -18.19
N ILE A 142 -9.31 20.81 -18.12
CA ILE A 142 -10.58 20.26 -17.64
C ILE A 142 -10.32 19.04 -16.76
N ILE A 143 -11.02 18.97 -15.63
CA ILE A 143 -11.10 17.78 -14.79
C ILE A 143 -12.11 16.82 -15.42
N ILE A 144 -11.70 15.57 -15.64
CA ILE A 144 -12.56 14.51 -16.16
C ILE A 144 -12.64 13.40 -15.10
N PRO A 145 -13.84 12.97 -14.67
CA PRO A 145 -14.02 11.96 -13.62
C PRO A 145 -13.85 10.54 -14.17
N VAL A 146 -12.72 10.32 -14.85
CA VAL A 146 -12.26 9.01 -15.31
C VAL A 146 -10.75 8.92 -15.08
N SER A 147 -10.21 7.69 -15.03
CA SER A 147 -8.78 7.46 -14.90
C SER A 147 -7.98 8.04 -16.08
N THR A 148 -6.68 8.28 -15.89
CA THR A 148 -5.77 8.81 -16.93
C THR A 148 -5.86 8.05 -18.25
N GLY A 149 -5.97 6.71 -18.21
CA GLY A 149 -6.11 5.91 -19.43
C GLY A 149 -7.41 6.19 -20.19
N MET A 150 -8.54 6.28 -19.49
CA MET A 150 -9.82 6.62 -20.12
C MET A 150 -9.83 8.06 -20.64
N ALA A 151 -9.18 9.00 -19.96
CA ALA A 151 -9.02 10.35 -20.46
C ALA A 151 -8.15 10.39 -21.73
N MET A 152 -7.09 9.59 -21.80
CA MET A 152 -6.33 9.41 -23.04
C MET A 152 -7.19 8.82 -24.17
N THR A 153 -8.07 7.84 -23.89
CA THR A 153 -9.06 7.35 -24.88
C THR A 153 -9.95 8.49 -25.39
N LEU A 154 -10.45 9.36 -24.52
CA LEU A 154 -11.22 10.54 -24.94
C LEU A 154 -10.38 11.49 -25.81
N CYS A 155 -9.11 11.72 -25.47
CA CYS A 155 -8.20 12.51 -26.30
C CYS A 155 -8.04 11.90 -27.70
N LEU A 156 -7.86 10.57 -27.80
CA LEU A 156 -7.73 9.87 -29.08
C LEU A 156 -9.02 9.95 -29.91
N MET A 157 -10.18 9.79 -29.28
CA MET A 157 -11.47 9.97 -29.94
C MET A 157 -11.66 11.43 -30.44
N ASN A 158 -11.16 12.42 -29.69
CA ASN A 158 -11.19 13.82 -30.11
C ASN A 158 -10.31 14.03 -31.35
N PHE A 159 -9.09 13.50 -31.36
CA PHE A 159 -8.22 13.56 -32.54
C PHE A 159 -8.82 12.82 -33.73
N ARG A 160 -9.54 11.71 -33.51
CA ARG A 160 -10.15 10.93 -34.60
C ARG A 160 -11.30 11.69 -35.26
N LYS A 161 -12.06 12.49 -34.49
CA LYS A 161 -13.04 13.41 -35.08
C LYS A 161 -12.37 14.45 -35.98
N ALA A 162 -11.19 14.95 -35.59
CA ALA A 162 -10.43 15.91 -36.40
C ALA A 162 -9.68 15.27 -37.58
N ARG A 163 -9.28 13.99 -37.47
CA ARG A 163 -8.54 13.22 -38.47
C ARG A 163 -9.22 11.86 -38.72
N PRO A 164 -10.37 11.83 -39.41
CA PRO A 164 -11.18 10.61 -39.54
C PRO A 164 -10.52 9.48 -40.35
N GLN A 165 -9.60 9.83 -41.25
CA GLN A 165 -8.85 8.86 -42.07
C GLN A 165 -7.66 8.25 -41.32
N ALA A 166 -7.24 8.85 -40.21
CA ALA A 166 -6.05 8.43 -39.50
C ALA A 166 -6.34 7.22 -38.58
N THR A 167 -5.66 6.11 -38.85
CA THR A 167 -5.85 4.83 -38.15
C THR A 167 -4.62 4.39 -37.35
N HIS A 168 -3.51 5.14 -37.40
CA HIS A 168 -2.26 4.73 -36.75
C HIS A 168 -1.93 5.59 -35.54
N VAL A 169 -1.56 4.96 -34.43
CA VAL A 169 -1.06 5.65 -33.23
C VAL A 169 0.38 5.21 -33.00
N ILE A 170 1.31 6.16 -33.03
CA ILE A 170 2.72 5.91 -32.74
C ILE A 170 2.94 6.16 -31.26
N TRP A 171 3.51 5.18 -30.55
CA TRP A 171 3.63 5.24 -29.10
C TRP A 171 5.03 4.89 -28.63
N SER A 172 5.61 5.79 -27.83
CA SER A 172 6.89 5.56 -27.15
C SER A 172 6.71 4.50 -26.06
N ARG A 173 7.28 3.31 -26.27
CA ARG A 173 7.06 2.16 -25.38
C ARG A 173 7.25 2.50 -23.89
N VAL A 174 6.23 2.19 -23.09
CA VAL A 174 6.26 2.17 -21.63
C VAL A 174 5.38 1.04 -21.12
N ASP A 175 5.92 0.13 -20.30
CA ASP A 175 5.24 -1.12 -19.94
C ASP A 175 4.22 -0.91 -18.81
N GLN A 176 3.14 -0.23 -19.18
CA GLN A 176 1.98 0.08 -18.36
C GLN A 176 0.71 -0.23 -19.17
N LYS A 177 -0.11 -1.16 -18.68
CA LYS A 177 -1.24 -1.72 -19.44
C LYS A 177 -2.24 -0.67 -19.90
N SER A 178 -2.54 0.33 -19.07
CA SER A 178 -3.52 1.37 -19.38
C SER A 178 -3.12 2.22 -20.59
N CYS A 179 -1.83 2.39 -20.87
CA CYS A 179 -1.33 3.15 -22.02
C CYS A 179 -1.55 2.40 -23.35
N ILE A 180 -1.61 1.08 -23.31
CA ILE A 180 -1.93 0.23 -24.48
C ILE A 180 -3.45 0.17 -24.63
N LYS A 181 -4.14 -0.17 -23.53
CA LYS A 181 -5.59 -0.33 -23.50
C LYS A 181 -6.35 0.92 -23.91
N CYS A 182 -5.82 2.11 -23.65
CA CYS A 182 -6.51 3.34 -24.06
C CYS A 182 -6.58 3.51 -25.58
N ILE A 183 -5.65 2.89 -26.32
CA ILE A 183 -5.57 2.90 -27.78
C ILE A 183 -6.41 1.76 -28.34
N THR A 184 -6.16 0.53 -27.86
CA THR A 184 -6.83 -0.68 -28.38
C THR A 184 -8.32 -0.75 -28.04
N ALA A 185 -8.79 0.02 -27.05
CA ALA A 185 -10.22 0.17 -26.78
C ALA A 185 -11.00 0.87 -27.92
N ILE A 186 -10.29 1.51 -28.86
CA ILE A 186 -10.90 2.18 -30.01
C ILE A 186 -10.71 1.29 -31.24
N GLU A 187 -11.80 0.72 -31.73
CA GLU A 187 -11.79 -0.15 -32.91
C GLU A 187 -11.26 0.59 -34.16
N GLY A 188 -10.42 -0.08 -34.95
CA GLY A 188 -9.82 0.48 -36.16
C GLY A 188 -8.61 1.39 -35.91
N LEU A 189 -8.11 1.49 -34.67
CA LEU A 189 -6.78 2.06 -34.41
C LEU A 189 -5.72 0.96 -34.31
N THR A 190 -4.62 1.14 -35.04
CA THR A 190 -3.43 0.28 -35.01
C THR A 190 -2.34 0.95 -34.17
N LEU A 191 -1.88 0.25 -33.14
CA LEU A 191 -0.78 0.67 -32.28
C LEU A 191 0.57 0.33 -32.92
N HIS A 192 1.39 1.34 -33.15
CA HIS A 192 2.79 1.20 -33.55
C HIS A 192 3.70 1.46 -32.35
N VAL A 193 4.32 0.39 -31.85
CA VAL A 193 5.20 0.43 -30.67
C VAL A 193 6.60 0.86 -31.10
N VAL A 194 7.03 2.03 -30.62
CA VAL A 194 8.41 2.49 -30.81
C VAL A 194 9.26 2.10 -29.59
N GLU A 195 10.17 1.15 -29.82
CA GLU A 195 11.14 0.69 -28.82
C GLU A 195 12.07 1.83 -28.39
N GLN A 196 12.45 1.83 -27.11
CA GLN A 196 13.39 2.80 -26.56
C GLN A 196 14.83 2.46 -26.99
N ILE A 197 15.67 3.48 -27.11
CA ILE A 197 17.11 3.29 -27.32
C ILE A 197 17.77 2.96 -25.98
N TYR A 198 18.46 1.83 -25.88
CA TYR A 198 19.30 1.49 -24.75
C TYR A 198 20.67 2.18 -24.88
N GLN A 199 20.95 3.13 -24.00
CA GLN A 199 22.17 3.93 -24.01
C GLN A 199 22.61 4.23 -22.58
N HIS A 200 23.86 3.88 -22.23
CA HIS A 200 24.44 4.18 -20.92
C HIS A 200 23.57 3.66 -19.75
N ASP A 201 23.12 2.40 -19.83
CA ASP A 201 22.24 1.73 -18.86
C ASP A 201 20.85 2.34 -18.64
N ARG A 202 20.41 3.25 -19.51
CA ARG A 202 19.05 3.81 -19.47
C ARG A 202 18.35 3.68 -20.81
N LEU A 203 17.03 3.78 -20.76
CA LEU A 203 16.18 3.77 -21.94
C LEU A 203 15.75 5.21 -22.28
N CYS A 204 16.07 5.62 -23.51
CA CYS A 204 15.79 6.96 -24.03
C CYS A 204 14.84 6.89 -25.23
N THR A 205 14.14 7.99 -25.51
CA THR A 205 13.24 8.10 -26.68
C THR A 205 13.96 7.85 -27.99
N ASN A 206 13.39 7.01 -28.84
CA ASN A 206 13.89 6.75 -30.18
C ASN A 206 13.21 7.67 -31.22
N VAL A 207 13.56 8.95 -31.19
CA VAL A 207 13.01 9.95 -32.14
C VAL A 207 13.30 9.59 -33.60
N PRO A 208 14.49 9.07 -33.98
CA PRO A 208 14.73 8.61 -35.36
C PRO A 208 13.75 7.52 -35.81
N LEU A 209 13.50 6.50 -34.97
CA LEU A 209 12.53 5.45 -35.31
C LEU A 209 11.09 5.98 -35.34
N MET A 210 10.73 6.94 -34.48
CA MET A 210 9.42 7.61 -34.60
C MET A 210 9.27 8.31 -35.95
N ARG A 211 10.30 9.02 -36.39
CA ARG A 211 10.33 9.70 -37.70
C ARG A 211 10.19 8.70 -38.84
N GLU A 212 11.01 7.65 -38.85
CA GLU A 212 10.93 6.58 -39.85
C GLU A 212 9.53 5.95 -39.88
N THR A 213 8.94 5.70 -38.72
CA THR A 213 7.58 5.16 -38.61
C THR A 213 6.54 6.11 -39.20
N VAL A 214 6.65 7.42 -38.94
CA VAL A 214 5.77 8.45 -39.55
C VAL A 214 5.90 8.44 -41.08
N GLU A 215 7.13 8.41 -41.59
CA GLU A 215 7.42 8.45 -43.02
C GLU A 215 6.89 7.21 -43.74
N VAL A 216 7.06 6.02 -43.16
CA VAL A 216 6.53 4.75 -43.70
C VAL A 216 5.01 4.72 -43.73
N LEU A 217 4.34 5.28 -42.71
CA LEU A 217 2.87 5.23 -42.59
C LEU A 217 2.15 6.35 -43.35
N ASN A 218 2.88 7.36 -43.83
CA ASN A 218 2.37 8.66 -44.26
C ASN A 218 1.73 9.46 -43.08
N PRO A 219 2.18 10.71 -42.81
CA PRO A 219 1.63 11.57 -41.76
C PRO A 219 0.10 11.68 -41.72
N GLU A 220 -0.58 11.65 -42.88
CA GLU A 220 -2.04 11.76 -42.98
C GLU A 220 -2.77 10.59 -42.30
N ASN A 221 -2.15 9.40 -42.29
CA ASN A 221 -2.71 8.21 -41.67
C ASN A 221 -2.38 8.10 -40.17
N VAL A 222 -1.49 8.96 -39.66
CA VAL A 222 -1.11 8.99 -38.24
C VAL A 222 -2.08 9.88 -37.46
N LEU A 223 -2.75 9.27 -36.50
CA LEU A 223 -3.73 9.93 -35.64
C LEU A 223 -3.04 10.85 -34.64
N CYS A 224 -2.02 10.35 -33.97
CA CYS A 224 -1.18 11.10 -33.04
C CYS A 224 0.11 10.34 -32.70
N ILE A 225 1.07 11.06 -32.11
CA ILE A 225 2.20 10.49 -31.39
C ILE A 225 1.93 10.61 -29.89
N ILE A 226 2.12 9.52 -29.15
CA ILE A 226 1.96 9.46 -27.70
C ILE A 226 3.34 9.31 -27.03
N THR A 227 3.68 10.28 -26.19
CA THR A 227 4.87 10.27 -25.33
C THR A 227 4.50 10.16 -23.85
N THR A 228 5.45 9.82 -22.99
CA THR A 228 5.29 9.67 -21.55
C THR A 228 6.43 10.36 -20.80
N THR A 229 6.09 11.31 -19.94
CA THR A 229 7.04 12.02 -19.07
C THR A 229 7.31 11.24 -17.79
N SER A 230 6.26 10.92 -17.03
CA SER A 230 6.38 10.25 -15.74
C SER A 230 6.35 8.73 -15.92
N CYS A 231 7.49 8.06 -15.74
CA CYS A 231 7.67 6.62 -15.94
C CYS A 231 8.57 5.98 -14.87
N PHE A 232 8.55 4.65 -14.79
CA PHE A 232 9.46 3.89 -13.94
C PHE A 232 10.87 3.86 -14.55
N ALA A 233 11.89 4.00 -13.72
CA ALA A 233 13.27 3.74 -14.14
C ALA A 233 13.41 2.25 -14.57
N PRO A 234 14.32 1.88 -15.47
CA PRO A 234 15.40 2.69 -16.06
C PRO A 234 14.97 3.48 -17.32
N ARG A 235 13.67 3.57 -17.58
CA ARG A 235 13.17 4.48 -18.61
C ARG A 235 13.32 5.93 -18.15
N SER A 236 13.87 6.74 -19.05
CA SER A 236 13.86 8.19 -18.91
C SER A 236 12.52 8.76 -19.34
N PRO A 237 12.10 9.91 -18.80
CA PRO A 237 11.06 10.72 -19.43
C PRO A 237 11.34 10.90 -20.92
N ASP A 238 10.30 10.88 -21.75
CA ASP A 238 10.50 11.10 -23.17
C ASP A 238 11.13 12.47 -23.43
N ASN A 239 11.94 12.56 -24.49
CA ASN A 239 12.41 13.84 -25.02
C ASN A 239 11.28 14.53 -25.80
N ILE A 240 10.29 15.02 -25.06
CA ILE A 240 9.08 15.62 -25.60
C ILE A 240 9.35 16.89 -26.40
N GLU A 241 10.50 17.56 -26.20
CA GLU A 241 10.92 18.69 -27.02
C GLU A 241 11.21 18.26 -28.46
N LEU A 242 12.06 17.24 -28.65
CA LEU A 242 12.36 16.74 -30.01
C LEU A 242 11.14 16.07 -30.66
N VAL A 243 10.32 15.38 -29.87
CA VAL A 243 9.07 14.80 -30.41
C VAL A 243 8.08 15.91 -30.77
N SER A 244 8.02 17.01 -30.02
CA SER A 244 7.16 18.14 -30.38
C SER A 244 7.59 18.81 -31.68
N GLU A 245 8.89 18.92 -31.95
CA GLU A 245 9.42 19.41 -33.24
C GLU A 245 9.04 18.46 -34.39
N LEU A 246 9.13 17.14 -34.16
CA LEU A 246 8.70 16.13 -35.12
C LEU A 246 7.19 16.25 -35.43
N CYS A 247 6.37 16.37 -34.40
CA CYS A 247 4.92 16.53 -34.52
C CYS A 247 4.54 17.82 -35.25
N ASP A 248 5.28 18.91 -35.02
CA ASP A 248 5.08 20.17 -35.72
C ASP A 248 5.46 20.05 -37.21
N GLN A 249 6.62 19.45 -37.49
CA GLN A 249 7.12 19.24 -38.86
C GLN A 249 6.15 18.44 -39.74
N PHE A 250 5.50 17.40 -39.18
CA PHE A 250 4.60 16.52 -39.91
C PHE A 250 3.11 16.84 -39.73
N ASP A 251 2.77 17.91 -39.01
CA ASP A 251 1.38 18.28 -38.64
C ASP A 251 0.60 17.12 -37.98
N ILE A 252 1.25 16.41 -37.04
CA ILE A 252 0.65 15.27 -36.32
C ILE A 252 0.33 15.68 -34.88
N PRO A 253 -0.89 15.42 -34.37
CA PRO A 253 -1.22 15.68 -32.98
C PRO A 253 -0.26 14.99 -31.99
N HIS A 254 0.11 15.69 -30.92
CA HIS A 254 0.97 15.17 -29.87
C HIS A 254 0.22 15.08 -28.54
N LEU A 255 0.13 13.86 -28.01
CA LEU A 255 -0.48 13.55 -26.72
C LEU A 255 0.59 13.15 -25.70
N VAL A 256 0.71 13.92 -24.61
CA VAL A 256 1.67 13.62 -23.55
C VAL A 256 0.99 12.96 -22.36
N ASN A 257 1.36 11.71 -22.07
CA ASN A 257 1.01 11.04 -20.82
C ASN A 257 1.89 11.58 -19.68
N ASN A 258 1.32 12.52 -18.91
CA ASN A 258 1.95 13.17 -17.77
C ASN A 258 1.33 12.69 -16.44
N ALA A 259 0.95 11.40 -16.37
CA ALA A 259 0.17 10.79 -15.29
C ALA A 259 0.51 11.30 -13.89
N TYR A 260 1.78 11.27 -13.50
CA TYR A 260 2.25 11.70 -12.18
C TYR A 260 3.39 12.71 -12.27
N GLY A 261 3.38 13.56 -13.30
CA GLY A 261 4.46 14.51 -13.54
C GLY A 261 4.29 15.90 -12.95
N LEU A 262 3.11 16.30 -12.44
CA LEU A 262 2.91 17.65 -11.86
C LEU A 262 3.73 17.88 -10.59
N GLN A 263 3.98 16.81 -9.85
CA GLN A 263 4.89 16.82 -8.69
C GLN A 263 6.37 17.04 -9.06
N SER A 264 6.74 17.12 -10.34
CA SER A 264 8.11 17.36 -10.80
C SER A 264 8.21 18.62 -11.67
N SER A 265 8.81 19.68 -11.12
CA SER A 265 9.04 20.94 -11.83
C SER A 265 9.86 20.76 -13.12
N LYS A 266 10.80 19.81 -13.14
CA LYS A 266 11.58 19.47 -14.35
C LYS A 266 10.69 18.95 -15.48
N LEU A 267 9.76 18.03 -15.18
CA LEU A 267 8.83 17.49 -16.18
C LEU A 267 7.83 18.56 -16.64
N CYS A 268 7.35 19.40 -15.72
CA CYS A 268 6.48 20.53 -16.05
C CYS A 268 7.18 21.56 -16.96
N SER A 269 8.43 21.93 -16.64
CA SER A 269 9.21 22.86 -17.47
C SER A 269 9.49 22.29 -18.86
N ALA A 270 9.67 20.96 -18.98
CA ALA A 270 9.86 20.32 -20.28
C ALA A 270 8.62 20.43 -21.17
N LEU A 271 7.41 20.43 -20.59
CA LEU A 271 6.16 20.65 -21.35
C LEU A 271 6.05 22.08 -21.89
N ASP A 272 6.40 23.09 -21.08
CA ASP A 272 6.46 24.49 -21.54
C ASP A 272 7.51 24.66 -22.65
N GLN A 273 8.66 23.99 -22.54
CA GLN A 273 9.72 24.01 -23.57
C GLN A 273 9.29 23.29 -24.85
N ALA A 274 8.64 22.13 -24.75
CA ALA A 274 8.12 21.39 -25.90
C ALA A 274 7.08 22.22 -26.67
N ASN A 275 6.13 22.84 -25.97
CA ASN A 275 5.17 23.74 -26.61
C ASN A 275 5.82 24.98 -27.24
N ARG A 276 6.97 25.43 -26.72
CA ARG A 276 7.71 26.55 -27.34
C ARG A 276 8.45 26.12 -28.61
N ARG A 277 8.99 24.90 -28.64
CA ARG A 277 9.84 24.39 -29.71
C ARG A 277 9.07 23.74 -30.85
N GLY A 278 7.90 23.18 -30.57
CA GLY A 278 7.04 22.56 -31.58
C GLY A 278 5.63 22.35 -31.06
N ARG A 279 5.02 21.22 -31.41
CA ARG A 279 3.61 20.93 -31.18
C ARG A 279 3.36 20.03 -29.97
N VAL A 280 2.52 20.51 -29.06
CA VAL A 280 1.88 19.71 -28.00
C VAL A 280 0.40 20.05 -27.95
N ASP A 281 -0.49 19.11 -28.27
CA ASP A 281 -1.93 19.39 -28.33
C ASP A 281 -2.57 19.23 -26.94
N LEU A 282 -2.33 18.09 -26.29
CA LEU A 282 -2.91 17.75 -24.99
C LEU A 282 -1.89 17.01 -24.11
N PHE A 283 -2.01 17.22 -22.80
CA PHE A 283 -1.33 16.41 -21.79
C PHE A 283 -2.31 15.98 -20.71
N VAL A 284 -2.15 14.74 -20.21
CA VAL A 284 -3.09 14.12 -19.27
C VAL A 284 -2.38 13.76 -17.96
N GLN A 285 -2.99 14.10 -16.83
CA GLN A 285 -2.49 13.82 -15.49
C GLN A 285 -3.54 13.09 -14.64
N SER A 286 -3.11 12.30 -13.66
CA SER A 286 -3.99 11.69 -12.67
C SER A 286 -4.14 12.62 -11.46
N VAL A 287 -5.33 12.65 -10.86
CA VAL A 287 -5.54 13.45 -9.64
C VAL A 287 -4.97 12.75 -8.41
N ASP A 288 -5.13 11.43 -8.31
CA ASP A 288 -4.67 10.63 -7.17
C ASP A 288 -3.15 10.71 -6.98
N LYS A 289 -2.39 10.63 -8.07
CA LYS A 289 -0.92 10.58 -8.00
C LYS A 289 -0.24 11.93 -7.78
N ASN A 290 -0.95 13.03 -8.01
CA ASN A 290 -0.38 14.37 -7.89
C ASN A 290 -0.94 15.15 -6.70
N PHE A 291 -2.11 14.77 -6.19
CA PHE A 291 -2.83 15.56 -5.17
C PHE A 291 -3.32 14.74 -3.97
N MET A 292 -2.93 13.46 -3.85
CA MET A 292 -3.29 12.61 -2.70
C MET A 292 -4.80 12.40 -2.56
N MET A 293 -5.49 12.26 -3.70
CA MET A 293 -6.93 12.06 -3.80
C MET A 293 -7.28 10.59 -4.06
N PRO A 294 -8.55 10.17 -3.88
CA PRO A 294 -9.02 8.88 -4.35
C PRO A 294 -8.78 8.66 -5.85
N VAL A 295 -8.51 7.41 -6.24
CA VAL A 295 -8.37 7.01 -7.64
C VAL A 295 -9.68 7.23 -8.39
N GLY A 296 -9.60 7.75 -9.61
CA GLY A 296 -10.76 7.85 -10.51
C GLY A 296 -10.90 9.16 -11.27
N GLY A 297 -10.00 10.11 -11.07
CA GLY A 297 -10.01 11.39 -11.78
C GLY A 297 -8.75 11.65 -12.60
N SER A 298 -8.88 12.54 -13.57
CA SER A 298 -7.77 13.06 -14.37
C SER A 298 -7.97 14.53 -14.69
N ILE A 299 -6.86 15.20 -15.00
CA ILE A 299 -6.86 16.54 -15.56
C ILE A 299 -6.32 16.43 -16.97
N VAL A 300 -6.99 17.06 -17.93
CA VAL A 300 -6.49 17.21 -19.29
C VAL A 300 -6.20 18.68 -19.53
N GLY A 301 -4.94 19.01 -19.77
CA GLY A 301 -4.50 20.36 -20.08
C GLY A 301 -4.07 20.50 -21.54
N GLY A 302 -4.15 21.73 -22.05
CA GLY A 302 -3.71 22.07 -23.40
C GLY A 302 -3.20 23.50 -23.49
N PHE A 303 -2.42 23.75 -24.54
CA PHE A 303 -1.92 25.08 -24.89
C PHE A 303 -2.88 25.82 -25.83
N LYS A 304 -3.80 25.08 -26.47
CA LYS A 304 -4.86 25.56 -27.36
C LYS A 304 -6.24 25.33 -26.72
N PRO A 305 -6.92 26.37 -26.20
CA PRO A 305 -8.22 26.23 -25.53
C PRO A 305 -9.27 25.46 -26.33
N GLU A 306 -9.30 25.68 -27.65
CA GLU A 306 -10.25 25.09 -28.59
C GLU A 306 -10.19 23.56 -28.62
N ILE A 307 -9.01 22.97 -28.42
CA ILE A 307 -8.83 21.51 -28.38
C ILE A 307 -9.42 20.94 -27.09
N VAL A 308 -9.20 21.62 -25.95
CA VAL A 308 -9.75 21.24 -24.64
C VAL A 308 -11.28 21.40 -24.64
N ASP A 309 -11.81 22.44 -25.28
CA ASP A 309 -13.25 22.63 -25.42
C ASP A 309 -13.91 21.56 -26.29
N SER A 310 -13.24 21.15 -27.36
CA SER A 310 -13.72 20.06 -28.22
C SER A 310 -13.76 18.72 -27.47
N LEU A 311 -12.77 18.49 -26.59
CA LEU A 311 -12.75 17.32 -25.71
C LEU A 311 -13.91 17.31 -24.71
N SER A 312 -14.24 18.47 -24.13
CA SER A 312 -15.38 18.61 -23.19
C SER A 312 -16.71 18.20 -23.82
N LYS A 313 -16.92 18.60 -25.08
CA LYS A 313 -18.13 18.28 -25.88
C LYS A 313 -18.19 16.83 -26.36
N LEU A 314 -17.09 16.09 -26.23
CA LEU A 314 -17.04 14.69 -26.64
C LEU A 314 -17.61 13.75 -25.59
N TYR A 315 -17.57 14.14 -24.31
CA TYR A 315 -18.04 13.31 -23.22
C TYR A 315 -19.57 13.14 -23.29
N PRO A 316 -20.10 11.92 -23.49
CA PRO A 316 -21.53 11.72 -23.66
C PRO A 316 -22.24 11.69 -22.30
N GLY A 317 -23.13 12.66 -22.06
CA GLY A 317 -23.92 12.70 -20.85
C GLY A 317 -23.29 13.50 -19.70
N ARG A 318 -23.94 13.41 -18.54
CA ARG A 318 -23.44 14.02 -17.29
C ARG A 318 -22.43 13.10 -16.64
N ALA A 319 -21.53 13.68 -15.85
CA ALA A 319 -20.53 12.93 -15.12
C ALA A 319 -20.63 13.14 -13.60
N SER A 320 -19.94 12.30 -12.83
CA SER A 320 -19.88 12.45 -11.37
C SER A 320 -19.19 13.76 -10.98
N ALA A 321 -19.76 14.46 -9.99
CA ALA A 321 -19.15 15.66 -9.40
C ALA A 321 -18.09 15.34 -8.34
N SER A 322 -17.98 14.09 -7.88
CA SER A 322 -17.12 13.73 -6.73
C SER A 322 -15.66 14.10 -6.95
N VAL A 323 -15.11 13.86 -8.16
CA VAL A 323 -13.70 14.19 -8.46
C VAL A 323 -13.45 15.70 -8.38
N SER A 324 -14.36 16.52 -8.93
CA SER A 324 -14.24 17.98 -8.86
C SER A 324 -14.37 18.46 -7.40
N MET A 325 -15.28 17.88 -6.63
CA MET A 325 -15.48 18.24 -5.22
C MET A 325 -14.29 17.86 -4.35
N ASP A 326 -13.75 16.65 -4.53
CA ASP A 326 -12.55 16.18 -3.84
C ASP A 326 -11.35 17.08 -4.22
N PHE A 327 -11.23 17.46 -5.50
CA PHE A 327 -10.17 18.34 -5.97
C PHE A 327 -10.27 19.74 -5.35
N LEU A 328 -11.46 20.35 -5.40
CA LEU A 328 -11.71 21.66 -4.78
C LEU A 328 -11.37 21.65 -3.29
N THR A 329 -11.91 20.67 -2.57
CA THR A 329 -11.69 20.50 -1.12
C THR A 329 -10.21 20.35 -0.81
N THR A 330 -9.51 19.47 -1.54
CA THR A 330 -8.09 19.21 -1.33
C THR A 330 -7.26 20.46 -1.60
N MET A 331 -7.53 21.20 -2.69
CA MET A 331 -6.74 22.39 -3.03
C MET A 331 -6.98 23.55 -2.06
N LEU A 332 -8.19 23.70 -1.53
CA LEU A 332 -8.49 24.72 -0.50
C LEU A 332 -7.85 24.36 0.85
N ALA A 333 -7.92 23.09 1.26
CA ALA A 333 -7.31 22.61 2.51
C ALA A 333 -5.77 22.61 2.46
N MET A 334 -5.20 22.41 1.27
CA MET A 334 -3.76 22.40 1.07
C MET A 334 -3.21 23.83 0.94
N GLY A 335 -3.78 24.65 0.07
CA GLY A 335 -3.21 25.94 -0.31
C GLY A 335 -1.88 25.83 -1.07
N GLU A 336 -1.43 26.95 -1.62
CA GLU A 336 -0.23 27.02 -2.46
C GLU A 336 1.05 26.73 -1.66
N ARG A 337 1.19 27.32 -0.47
CA ARG A 337 2.41 27.20 0.33
C ARG A 337 2.68 25.74 0.72
N GLN A 338 1.65 25.01 1.14
CA GLN A 338 1.79 23.59 1.49
C GLN A 338 2.05 22.73 0.26
N TYR A 339 1.39 22.99 -0.87
CA TYR A 339 1.64 22.25 -2.10
C TYR A 339 3.09 22.40 -2.57
N HIS A 340 3.64 23.62 -2.56
CA HIS A 340 5.06 23.86 -2.82
C HIS A 340 5.98 23.17 -1.82
N SER A 341 5.65 23.25 -0.52
CA SER A 341 6.41 22.58 0.54
C SER A 341 6.50 21.08 0.30
N MET A 342 5.38 20.41 0.01
CA MET A 342 5.35 18.98 -0.26
C MET A 342 6.11 18.56 -1.52
N ARG A 343 6.05 19.38 -2.59
CA ARG A 343 6.86 19.15 -3.80
C ARG A 343 8.35 19.30 -3.53
N SER A 344 8.72 20.26 -2.68
CA SER A 344 10.11 20.49 -2.28
C SER A 344 10.62 19.36 -1.38
N ALA A 345 9.82 18.94 -0.40
CA ALA A 345 10.09 17.78 0.46
C ALA A 345 10.29 16.51 -0.37
N ARG A 346 9.44 16.26 -1.38
CA ARG A 346 9.60 15.14 -2.31
C ARG A 346 10.98 15.10 -2.98
N VAL A 347 11.55 16.26 -3.36
CA VAL A 347 12.90 16.32 -3.94
C VAL A 347 13.96 15.89 -2.91
N GLY A 348 13.85 16.35 -1.67
CA GLY A 348 14.73 15.92 -0.58
C GLY A 348 14.58 14.43 -0.27
N HIS A 349 13.35 13.93 -0.21
CA HIS A 349 13.02 12.52 -0.02
C HIS A 349 13.55 11.64 -1.15
N PHE A 350 13.51 12.11 -2.40
CA PHE A 350 14.16 11.43 -3.52
C PHE A 350 15.67 11.28 -3.29
N GLN A 351 16.36 12.35 -2.85
CA GLN A 351 17.79 12.32 -2.58
C GLN A 351 18.15 11.36 -1.44
N GLN A 352 17.38 11.37 -0.36
CA GLN A 352 17.57 10.47 0.78
C GLN A 352 17.32 9.01 0.40
N LEU A 353 16.23 8.73 -0.31
CA LEU A 353 15.94 7.39 -0.83
C LEU A 353 17.04 6.92 -1.78
N HIS A 354 17.50 7.78 -2.68
CA HIS A 354 18.61 7.48 -3.58
C HIS A 354 19.90 7.17 -2.82
N ALA A 355 20.28 8.00 -1.85
CA ALA A 355 21.48 7.78 -1.04
C ALA A 355 21.41 6.46 -0.25
N GLY A 356 20.26 6.17 0.36
CA GLY A 356 20.04 4.92 1.07
C GLY A 356 20.09 3.69 0.18
N LEU A 357 19.45 3.75 -1.00
CA LEU A 357 19.52 2.68 -2.00
C LEU A 357 20.93 2.52 -2.57
N GLN A 358 21.68 3.60 -2.73
CA GLN A 358 23.07 3.56 -3.18
C GLN A 358 23.98 2.88 -2.14
N ALA A 359 23.79 3.20 -0.86
CA ALA A 359 24.50 2.54 0.23
C ALA A 359 24.15 1.04 0.31
N TRP A 360 22.87 0.70 0.18
CA TRP A 360 22.42 -0.70 0.12
C TRP A 360 23.03 -1.43 -1.08
N ALA A 361 22.98 -0.83 -2.26
CA ALA A 361 23.52 -1.41 -3.49
C ALA A 361 25.02 -1.68 -3.38
N ALA A 362 25.79 -0.73 -2.83
CA ALA A 362 27.21 -0.92 -2.56
C ALA A 362 27.48 -2.10 -1.60
N LYS A 363 26.66 -2.24 -0.55
CA LYS A 363 26.78 -3.35 0.42
C LYS A 363 26.43 -4.72 -0.19
N THR A 364 25.52 -4.76 -1.15
CA THR A 364 25.07 -6.01 -1.80
C THR A 364 25.81 -6.31 -3.10
N ASN A 365 26.80 -5.48 -3.48
CA ASN A 365 27.47 -5.48 -4.79
C ASN A 365 26.52 -5.30 -5.98
N GLU A 366 25.37 -4.67 -5.74
CA GLU A 366 24.44 -4.20 -6.77
C GLU A 366 24.78 -2.76 -7.17
N GLN A 367 24.07 -2.22 -8.16
CA GLN A 367 24.30 -0.88 -8.70
C GLN A 367 22.99 -0.12 -8.90
N ILE A 368 23.03 1.19 -8.64
CA ILE A 368 21.96 2.08 -9.11
C ILE A 368 22.06 2.20 -10.62
N ILE A 369 20.96 1.95 -11.32
CA ILE A 369 20.89 2.16 -12.77
C ILE A 369 20.77 3.66 -13.06
N ASN A 370 21.79 4.24 -13.69
CA ASN A 370 21.93 5.68 -13.81
C ASN A 370 20.90 6.33 -14.78
N CYS A 371 19.85 6.90 -14.21
CA CYS A 371 18.77 7.56 -14.93
C CYS A 371 18.59 9.03 -14.49
N PRO A 372 19.50 9.95 -14.86
CA PRO A 372 19.56 11.30 -14.27
C PRO A 372 18.35 12.17 -14.60
N LYS A 373 17.61 11.85 -15.66
CA LYS A 373 16.38 12.55 -16.04
C LYS A 373 15.14 12.04 -15.29
N ASN A 374 15.19 10.86 -14.68
CA ASN A 374 14.09 10.34 -13.87
C ASN A 374 14.29 10.74 -12.41
N ASN A 375 13.57 11.78 -11.98
CA ASN A 375 13.70 12.36 -10.63
C ASN A 375 12.56 11.97 -9.68
N ILE A 376 11.85 10.89 -10.01
CA ILE A 376 10.76 10.32 -9.21
C ILE A 376 11.07 8.85 -8.92
N SER A 377 11.39 8.06 -9.95
CA SER A 377 11.65 6.62 -9.84
C SER A 377 13.15 6.32 -9.94
N ILE A 378 13.59 5.37 -9.11
CA ILE A 378 14.95 4.85 -9.03
C ILE A 378 14.90 3.36 -9.41
N ALA A 379 15.91 2.88 -10.13
CA ALA A 379 16.09 1.47 -10.42
C ALA A 379 17.41 1.00 -9.83
N VAL A 380 17.40 -0.15 -9.17
CA VAL A 380 18.58 -0.80 -8.59
C VAL A 380 18.71 -2.17 -9.23
N SER A 381 19.90 -2.50 -9.73
CA SER A 381 20.17 -3.81 -10.32
C SER A 381 19.95 -4.94 -9.31
N LEU A 382 19.67 -6.12 -9.85
CA LEU A 382 19.63 -7.38 -9.12
C LEU A 382 20.55 -8.40 -9.79
N ASP A 383 21.69 -7.94 -10.31
CA ASP A 383 22.62 -8.77 -11.09
C ASP A 383 23.32 -9.78 -10.19
N ARG A 384 23.74 -9.38 -8.98
CA ARG A 384 24.38 -10.28 -8.02
C ARG A 384 23.39 -11.23 -7.37
N LEU A 385 22.16 -10.77 -7.15
CA LEU A 385 21.08 -11.66 -6.75
C LEU A 385 20.80 -12.70 -7.84
N ALA A 386 20.74 -12.29 -9.11
CA ALA A 386 20.52 -13.21 -10.23
C ALA A 386 21.65 -14.24 -10.35
N GLU A 387 22.92 -13.82 -10.29
CA GLU A 387 24.07 -14.73 -10.28
C GLU A 387 23.98 -15.78 -9.15
N LYS A 388 23.63 -15.35 -7.93
CA LYS A 388 23.49 -16.25 -6.77
C LYS A 388 22.33 -17.23 -6.89
N CYS A 389 21.30 -16.87 -7.63
CA CYS A 389 20.12 -17.69 -7.86
C CYS A 389 20.19 -18.45 -9.21
N ASN A 390 21.36 -18.51 -9.86
CA ASN A 390 21.52 -19.12 -11.18
C ASN A 390 20.52 -18.61 -12.23
N ASP A 391 20.22 -17.30 -12.17
CA ASP A 391 19.27 -16.60 -13.04
C ASP A 391 17.81 -17.12 -12.94
N ASP A 392 17.45 -17.79 -11.83
CA ASP A 392 16.08 -18.25 -11.60
C ASP A 392 15.13 -17.06 -11.33
N ILE A 393 14.24 -16.83 -12.30
CA ILE A 393 13.22 -15.77 -12.26
C ILE A 393 12.32 -15.89 -11.02
N ASN A 394 12.00 -17.09 -10.55
CA ASN A 394 11.16 -17.27 -9.37
C ASN A 394 11.87 -16.78 -8.10
N GLU A 395 13.16 -17.05 -7.98
CA GLU A 395 13.96 -16.59 -6.84
C GLU A 395 14.21 -15.07 -6.90
N ILE A 396 14.41 -14.49 -8.09
CA ILE A 396 14.54 -13.03 -8.27
C ILE A 396 13.24 -12.32 -7.90
N THR A 397 12.10 -12.81 -8.40
CA THR A 397 10.78 -12.24 -8.10
C THR A 397 10.37 -12.44 -6.64
N ARG A 398 10.95 -13.42 -5.93
CA ARG A 398 10.74 -13.62 -4.49
C ARG A 398 11.14 -12.42 -3.65
N LEU A 399 12.11 -11.61 -4.08
CA LEU A 399 12.43 -10.34 -3.40
C LEU A 399 11.18 -9.44 -3.31
N GLY A 400 10.38 -9.38 -4.38
CA GLY A 400 9.17 -8.58 -4.43
C GLY A 400 8.10 -9.09 -3.45
N SER A 401 7.89 -10.41 -3.39
CA SER A 401 6.92 -11.00 -2.45
C SER A 401 7.38 -10.87 -1.00
N MET A 402 8.69 -10.94 -0.74
CA MET A 402 9.29 -10.74 0.58
C MET A 402 9.18 -9.30 1.07
N LEU A 403 9.34 -8.32 0.19
CA LEU A 403 9.09 -6.91 0.51
C LEU A 403 7.60 -6.69 0.80
N PHE A 404 6.73 -7.23 -0.05
CA PHE A 404 5.28 -7.11 0.13
C PHE A 404 4.79 -7.72 1.46
N SER A 405 5.23 -8.93 1.82
CA SER A 405 4.87 -9.57 3.08
C SER A 405 5.39 -8.84 4.32
N ARG A 406 6.42 -8.00 4.16
CA ARG A 406 6.96 -7.12 5.20
C ARG A 406 6.34 -5.71 5.16
N ASN A 407 5.19 -5.56 4.52
CA ASN A 407 4.43 -4.30 4.41
C ASN A 407 5.15 -3.20 3.60
N VAL A 408 6.01 -3.57 2.65
CA VAL A 408 6.55 -2.63 1.66
C VAL A 408 5.68 -2.72 0.40
N THR A 409 4.97 -1.64 0.09
CA THR A 409 4.17 -1.52 -1.13
C THR A 409 4.84 -0.58 -2.13
N GLY A 410 4.52 -0.72 -3.42
CA GLY A 410 5.07 0.14 -4.48
C GLY A 410 6.49 -0.20 -4.96
N ALA A 411 7.24 -1.05 -4.24
CA ALA A 411 8.48 -1.62 -4.74
C ALA A 411 8.19 -2.69 -5.81
N ARG A 412 8.74 -2.52 -7.01
CA ARG A 412 8.46 -3.41 -8.15
C ARG A 412 9.72 -4.14 -8.57
N VAL A 413 9.76 -5.46 -8.42
CA VAL A 413 10.82 -6.29 -9.01
C VAL A 413 10.49 -6.58 -10.47
N VAL A 414 11.47 -6.40 -11.34
CA VAL A 414 11.39 -6.58 -12.79
C VAL A 414 12.46 -7.59 -13.21
N PRO A 415 12.09 -8.87 -13.39
CA PRO A 415 12.98 -9.84 -13.98
C PRO A 415 13.12 -9.63 -15.50
N ALA A 416 14.32 -9.88 -16.03
CA ALA A 416 14.56 -9.98 -17.45
C ALA A 416 13.91 -11.25 -18.04
N GLY A 417 13.65 -11.27 -19.35
CA GLY A 417 13.16 -12.44 -20.07
C GLY A 417 11.65 -12.71 -19.97
N VAL A 418 10.91 -11.96 -19.15
CA VAL A 418 9.46 -12.18 -18.99
C VAL A 418 8.69 -11.56 -20.14
N ASN A 419 8.08 -12.38 -20.99
CA ASN A 419 7.19 -11.90 -22.06
C ASN A 419 5.75 -11.75 -21.57
N LYS A 420 4.98 -10.87 -22.22
CA LYS A 420 3.57 -10.69 -21.89
C LYS A 420 2.74 -10.33 -23.11
N ILE A 421 1.58 -10.95 -23.24
CA ILE A 421 0.60 -10.59 -24.26
C ILE A 421 -0.42 -9.64 -23.64
N ILE A 422 -0.61 -8.47 -24.25
CA ILE A 422 -1.58 -7.46 -23.83
C ILE A 422 -2.41 -7.09 -25.06
N GLU A 423 -3.73 -7.33 -25.01
CA GLU A 423 -4.65 -7.00 -26.10
C GLU A 423 -4.19 -7.58 -27.47
N GLY A 424 -3.69 -8.82 -27.45
CA GLY A 424 -3.19 -9.54 -28.64
C GLY A 424 -1.76 -9.18 -29.08
N ILE A 425 -1.11 -8.19 -28.46
CA ILE A 425 0.25 -7.76 -28.80
C ILE A 425 1.24 -8.41 -27.83
N GLU A 426 2.24 -9.12 -28.37
CA GLU A 426 3.33 -9.70 -27.58
C GLU A 426 4.40 -8.63 -27.27
N PHE A 427 4.68 -8.44 -25.98
CA PHE A 427 5.78 -7.60 -25.50
C PHE A 427 6.86 -8.49 -24.88
N LYS A 428 8.05 -8.43 -25.47
CA LYS A 428 9.25 -9.09 -24.92
C LYS A 428 9.82 -8.28 -23.76
N ASN A 429 10.29 -8.97 -22.71
CA ASN A 429 10.82 -8.36 -21.48
C ASN A 429 9.86 -7.30 -20.87
N TRP A 430 8.60 -7.68 -20.65
CA TRP A 430 7.59 -6.83 -20.05
C TRP A 430 7.99 -6.35 -18.65
N GLY A 431 7.91 -5.04 -18.47
CA GLY A 431 8.38 -4.33 -17.29
C GLY A 431 9.71 -3.62 -17.54
N ALA A 432 10.57 -4.16 -18.41
CA ALA A 432 11.85 -3.56 -18.78
C ALA A 432 11.71 -2.33 -19.67
N HIS A 433 10.55 -2.09 -20.29
CA HIS A 433 10.32 -0.99 -21.26
C HIS A 433 11.14 -1.15 -22.56
N SER A 434 11.68 -2.34 -22.81
CA SER A 434 12.56 -2.62 -23.95
C SER A 434 12.55 -4.11 -24.27
N SER A 435 12.54 -4.48 -25.54
CA SER A 435 12.65 -5.87 -25.99
C SER A 435 14.09 -6.43 -25.88
N ILE A 436 15.10 -5.57 -25.73
CA ILE A 436 16.52 -5.95 -25.73
C ILE A 436 17.17 -5.89 -24.35
N MET A 437 16.65 -5.10 -23.41
CA MET A 437 17.24 -4.97 -22.08
C MET A 437 17.08 -6.27 -21.28
N ARG A 438 18.20 -6.90 -20.92
CA ARG A 438 18.26 -8.16 -20.17
C ARG A 438 18.84 -8.01 -18.77
N ARG A 439 18.44 -6.95 -18.07
CA ARG A 439 18.90 -6.69 -16.69
C ARG A 439 17.75 -6.88 -15.72
N HIS A 440 18.00 -7.60 -14.63
CA HIS A 440 17.08 -7.69 -13.50
C HIS A 440 17.24 -6.46 -12.63
N TYR A 441 16.14 -5.92 -12.14
CA TYR A 441 16.19 -4.77 -11.25
C TYR A 441 14.94 -4.71 -10.39
N PHE A 442 14.95 -3.83 -9.39
CA PHE A 442 13.72 -3.38 -8.77
C PHE A 442 13.61 -1.86 -8.78
N ASN A 443 12.38 -1.37 -8.70
CA ASN A 443 12.07 0.04 -8.60
C ASN A 443 11.68 0.43 -7.18
N ALA A 444 12.08 1.63 -6.80
CA ALA A 444 11.47 2.42 -5.75
C ALA A 444 11.20 3.83 -6.30
N ALA A 445 10.33 4.60 -5.65
CA ALA A 445 10.03 5.96 -6.08
C ALA A 445 9.74 6.88 -4.89
N ALA A 446 10.15 8.14 -5.00
CA ALA A 446 9.79 9.19 -4.06
C ALA A 446 8.71 10.08 -4.71
N ALA A 447 7.46 9.74 -4.41
CA ALA A 447 6.27 10.49 -4.82
C ALA A 447 5.84 11.51 -3.75
N ILE A 448 5.04 12.49 -4.14
CA ILE A 448 4.48 13.52 -3.26
C ILE A 448 3.67 12.87 -2.14
N GLY A 449 3.83 13.37 -0.92
CA GLY A 449 3.20 12.81 0.28
C GLY A 449 4.02 11.75 1.00
N MET A 450 5.08 11.19 0.38
CA MET A 450 6.01 10.28 1.06
C MET A 450 6.65 10.96 2.26
N GLN A 451 6.79 10.25 3.38
CA GLN A 451 7.38 10.71 4.63
C GLN A 451 8.76 10.09 4.87
N LEU A 452 9.60 10.77 5.67
CA LEU A 452 10.95 10.31 5.99
C LEU A 452 10.97 8.93 6.65
N HIS A 453 10.09 8.69 7.63
CA HIS A 453 10.00 7.42 8.34
C HIS A 453 9.64 6.25 7.42
N GLU A 454 8.93 6.49 6.31
CA GLU A 454 8.62 5.46 5.31
C GLU A 454 9.88 5.05 4.53
N ILE A 455 10.76 6.01 4.21
CA ILE A 455 12.06 5.75 3.58
C ILE A 455 12.93 4.92 4.53
N GLU A 456 13.06 5.33 5.79
CA GLU A 456 13.86 4.63 6.80
C GLU A 456 13.37 3.20 7.02
N ARG A 457 12.05 3.03 7.18
CA ARG A 457 11.43 1.70 7.30
C ARG A 457 11.67 0.86 6.06
N PHE A 458 11.52 1.43 4.87
CA PHE A 458 11.77 0.71 3.61
C PHE A 458 13.22 0.24 3.51
N LEU A 459 14.19 1.11 3.75
CA LEU A 459 15.62 0.78 3.69
C LEU A 459 16.00 -0.28 4.74
N SER A 460 15.52 -0.15 5.97
CA SER A 460 15.73 -1.16 7.03
C SER A 460 15.10 -2.51 6.66
N THR A 461 13.89 -2.49 6.09
CA THR A 461 13.21 -3.71 5.63
C THR A 461 13.99 -4.36 4.48
N LEU A 462 14.43 -3.57 3.50
CA LEU A 462 15.22 -4.04 2.36
C LEU A 462 16.55 -4.67 2.81
N GLU A 463 17.22 -4.07 3.81
CA GLU A 463 18.43 -4.61 4.41
C GLU A 463 18.19 -5.96 5.10
N SER A 464 17.09 -6.09 5.86
CA SER A 464 16.71 -7.36 6.51
C SER A 464 16.17 -8.44 5.56
N THR A 465 15.86 -8.08 4.31
CA THR A 465 15.20 -8.99 3.36
C THR A 465 16.20 -9.92 2.66
N LEU A 466 17.46 -9.53 2.51
CA LEU A 466 18.49 -10.41 1.99
C LEU A 466 19.14 -11.20 3.15
N PRO A 467 19.17 -12.54 3.11
CA PRO A 467 19.69 -13.36 4.21
C PRO A 467 21.18 -13.08 4.45
N SER A 468 21.62 -13.16 5.71
CA SER A 468 23.03 -12.98 6.13
C SER A 468 24.03 -13.93 5.44
N SER A 469 23.55 -14.99 4.78
CA SER A 469 24.36 -15.84 3.88
C SER A 469 24.77 -15.16 2.57
N MET A 470 24.23 -13.97 2.26
CA MET A 470 24.62 -13.17 1.09
C MET A 470 25.72 -12.14 1.38
N ILE A 471 26.11 -11.93 2.65
CA ILE A 471 27.14 -10.96 3.09
C ILE A 471 28.48 -11.67 3.46
N MET A 472 28.45 -13.00 3.61
CA MET A 472 29.61 -13.85 3.97
C MET A 472 30.53 -14.18 2.78
N ALA A 473 30.92 -13.18 1.97
CA ALA A 473 31.93 -13.36 0.92
C ALA A 473 33.03 -12.27 0.91
N TRP A 474 33.05 -11.38 1.90
CA TRP A 474 34.01 -10.26 1.95
C TRP A 474 35.00 -10.31 3.12
N PHE A 475 34.87 -11.25 4.06
CA PHE A 475 35.77 -11.33 5.22
C PHE A 475 37.03 -12.20 5.02
N CYS A 476 37.23 -12.83 3.86
CA CYS A 476 38.38 -13.72 3.61
C CYS A 476 39.62 -13.05 2.97
N MET A 477 39.71 -11.72 2.84
CA MET A 477 40.87 -11.09 2.18
C MET A 477 41.53 -9.90 2.89
N LEU A 478 41.21 -9.60 4.15
CA LEU A 478 41.87 -8.50 4.88
C LEU A 478 41.99 -8.79 6.38
N ALA A 479 42.59 -9.92 6.73
CA ALA A 479 42.99 -10.23 8.11
C ALA A 479 44.49 -10.57 8.16
N VAL A 480 45.33 -9.57 7.93
CA VAL A 480 46.71 -9.54 8.42
C VAL A 480 46.88 -8.22 9.18
N VAL A 481 46.97 -8.36 10.51
CA VAL A 481 47.51 -7.37 11.48
C VAL A 481 46.64 -6.13 11.74
N VAL A 482 45.80 -6.15 12.79
CA VAL A 482 46.10 -5.65 14.15
C VAL A 482 44.96 -6.08 15.08
N VAL A 483 45.34 -6.52 16.28
CA VAL A 483 44.57 -7.18 17.33
C VAL A 483 43.98 -6.14 18.31
N LEU A 484 42.91 -6.55 19.02
CA LEU A 484 42.41 -6.03 20.30
C LEU A 484 41.40 -4.86 20.27
N SER A 485 40.11 -5.18 20.27
CA SER A 485 39.20 -4.95 21.42
C SER A 485 37.73 -5.27 21.07
N GLY A 486 37.09 -6.11 21.89
CA GLY A 486 35.63 -6.20 22.01
C GLY A 486 34.88 -7.16 21.08
N ALA A 487 34.94 -8.46 21.34
CA ALA A 487 33.89 -9.37 20.92
C ALA A 487 32.62 -9.08 21.74
N SER A 488 31.54 -8.63 21.10
CA SER A 488 30.21 -8.67 21.72
C SER A 488 29.62 -10.06 21.48
N SER A 489 29.50 -10.85 22.54
CA SER A 489 28.75 -12.10 22.58
C SER A 489 27.28 -11.82 22.21
N GLY A 490 26.79 -12.43 21.13
CA GLY A 490 25.37 -12.34 20.75
C GLY A 490 24.48 -13.06 21.77
N ALA A 491 23.38 -12.41 22.18
CA ALA A 491 22.39 -12.95 23.11
C ALA A 491 21.75 -14.25 22.59
N VAL A 492 21.58 -15.25 23.47
CA VAL A 492 20.98 -16.57 23.17
C VAL A 492 19.49 -16.51 23.50
N ARG A 493 18.57 -16.60 22.53
CA ARG A 493 17.15 -16.28 22.80
C ARG A 493 16.19 -17.48 22.78
N ASP A 494 16.60 -18.56 22.14
CA ASP A 494 15.87 -19.83 22.08
C ASP A 494 16.85 -21.00 21.89
N CYS A 495 16.32 -22.22 21.85
CA CYS A 495 17.11 -23.44 21.70
C CYS A 495 17.84 -23.57 20.35
N TYR A 496 17.41 -22.84 19.33
CA TYR A 496 18.10 -22.79 18.05
C TYR A 496 19.38 -21.94 18.16
N ASP A 497 19.37 -20.85 18.92
CA ASP A 497 20.58 -20.07 19.21
C ASP A 497 21.53 -20.85 20.14
N VAL A 498 21.00 -21.61 21.12
CA VAL A 498 21.80 -22.52 21.97
C VAL A 498 22.58 -23.51 21.11
N GLN A 499 21.89 -24.17 20.17
CA GLN A 499 22.49 -25.15 19.26
C GLN A 499 23.58 -24.53 18.35
N LYS A 500 23.47 -23.24 18.01
CA LYS A 500 24.46 -22.54 17.18
C LYS A 500 25.72 -22.13 17.94
N GLN A 501 25.60 -21.80 19.22
CA GLN A 501 26.72 -21.28 20.02
C GLN A 501 27.56 -22.38 20.67
N GLN A 502 27.03 -23.59 20.83
CA GLN A 502 27.73 -24.73 21.42
C GLN A 502 27.86 -25.85 20.38
N LEU A 503 29.08 -26.30 20.10
CA LEU A 503 29.35 -27.43 19.18
C LEU A 503 28.50 -28.68 19.53
N PRO A 504 28.10 -29.52 18.55
CA PRO A 504 26.88 -30.33 18.56
C PRO A 504 26.94 -31.64 19.40
N LEU A 505 27.35 -31.59 20.66
CA LEU A 505 27.61 -32.80 21.48
C LEU A 505 26.79 -32.92 22.78
N LEU A 506 25.77 -32.08 23.01
CA LEU A 506 24.93 -32.18 24.21
C LEU A 506 23.60 -32.90 23.91
N PRO A 507 23.19 -33.89 24.72
CA PRO A 507 21.80 -34.35 24.71
C PRO A 507 20.91 -33.20 25.18
N GLY A 508 19.69 -33.10 24.64
CA GLY A 508 18.75 -32.02 24.99
C GLY A 508 18.54 -31.83 26.50
N GLY A 509 18.06 -30.66 26.94
CA GLY A 509 17.99 -30.32 28.36
C GLY A 509 17.44 -28.93 28.64
N PHE A 510 17.53 -28.46 29.88
CA PHE A 510 17.13 -27.09 30.26
C PHE A 510 18.30 -26.11 30.06
N PHE A 511 18.04 -25.00 29.38
CA PHE A 511 19.00 -23.94 29.10
C PHE A 511 18.43 -22.59 29.49
N MET A 512 19.29 -21.70 30.00
CA MET A 512 18.92 -20.30 30.24
C MET A 512 19.06 -19.51 28.93
N VAL A 513 18.02 -18.79 28.55
CA VAL A 513 18.00 -17.91 27.37
C VAL A 513 17.62 -16.48 27.75
N ASP A 514 18.15 -15.53 27.01
CA ASP A 514 17.88 -14.10 27.11
C ASP A 514 16.48 -13.77 26.55
N VAL A 515 15.69 -13.11 27.37
CA VAL A 515 14.32 -12.69 27.08
C VAL A 515 14.32 -11.17 26.81
N PRO A 516 13.87 -10.71 25.62
CA PRO A 516 13.82 -9.28 25.33
C PRO A 516 12.74 -8.57 26.15
N CYS A 517 13.17 -7.92 27.22
CA CYS A 517 12.34 -7.06 28.06
C CYS A 517 11.79 -5.86 27.29
N SER A 518 10.46 -5.74 27.18
CA SER A 518 9.75 -4.60 26.60
C SER A 518 9.84 -3.33 27.46
N ALA A 519 10.05 -3.46 28.77
CA ALA A 519 10.23 -2.33 29.70
C ALA A 519 11.64 -1.68 29.66
N CYS A 520 12.59 -2.33 28.97
CA CYS A 520 14.01 -1.96 29.05
C CYS A 520 14.44 -0.94 27.98
N LEU A 521 13.53 -0.49 27.11
CA LEU A 521 13.78 0.64 26.20
C LEU A 521 13.74 2.01 26.91
N ALA A 522 13.25 2.07 28.17
CA ALA A 522 13.22 3.30 28.96
C ALA A 522 14.44 3.50 29.88
N CYS A 523 15.22 2.45 30.17
CA CYS A 523 16.45 2.60 30.94
C CYS A 523 17.66 2.61 29.99
N GLY A 524 18.21 3.81 29.75
CA GLY A 524 19.37 4.03 28.86
C GLY A 524 20.69 3.46 29.36
N ILE A 525 20.70 2.25 29.93
CA ILE A 525 21.90 1.51 30.33
C ILE A 525 21.67 0.04 29.95
N GLY A 526 22.40 -0.44 28.95
CA GLY A 526 22.49 -1.86 28.65
C GLY A 526 22.95 -2.65 29.88
N LYS A 527 22.02 -3.39 30.49
CA LYS A 527 22.33 -4.54 31.34
C LYS A 527 21.43 -5.70 30.92
N LEU A 528 22.07 -6.85 30.69
CA LEU A 528 21.45 -8.18 30.73
C LEU A 528 20.55 -8.26 31.98
N GLY A 529 19.37 -8.88 31.89
CA GLY A 529 18.58 -9.04 33.10
C GLY A 529 17.27 -9.82 33.05
N CYS A 530 16.71 -10.12 31.88
CA CYS A 530 15.58 -11.06 31.82
C CYS A 530 16.07 -12.33 31.14
N SER A 531 16.23 -13.38 31.93
CA SER A 531 16.62 -14.70 31.46
C SER A 531 15.54 -15.71 31.83
N LYS A 532 15.20 -16.62 30.93
CA LYS A 532 14.19 -17.65 31.16
C LYS A 532 14.79 -19.02 30.90
N MET A 533 14.43 -19.98 31.74
CA MET A 533 14.81 -21.36 31.52
C MET A 533 13.87 -21.98 30.49
N VAL A 534 14.43 -22.59 29.45
CA VAL A 534 13.68 -23.24 28.38
C VAL A 534 14.21 -24.65 28.16
N ARG A 535 13.31 -25.59 27.83
CA ARG A 535 13.68 -26.96 27.52
C ARG A 535 13.96 -27.10 26.04
N CYS A 536 15.16 -27.57 25.71
CA CYS A 536 15.65 -27.74 24.36
C CYS A 536 15.68 -29.21 23.95
N ASP A 537 15.08 -29.50 22.81
CA ASP A 537 15.30 -30.76 22.07
C ASP A 537 16.28 -30.48 20.92
N LEU A 538 17.49 -31.00 21.09
CA LEU A 538 18.61 -30.81 20.17
C LEU A 538 18.86 -32.01 19.26
N GLU A 539 18.01 -33.04 19.33
CA GLU A 539 18.20 -34.31 18.63
C GLU A 539 17.15 -34.52 17.53
N THR A 540 15.87 -34.29 17.83
CA THR A 540 14.81 -34.62 16.90
C THR A 540 14.81 -33.73 15.66
N ASP A 541 14.73 -34.32 14.46
CA ASP A 541 14.66 -33.60 13.17
C ASP A 541 15.79 -32.56 12.99
N GLY A 542 17.01 -32.87 13.47
CA GLY A 542 18.16 -31.96 13.39
C GLY A 542 18.26 -30.92 14.51
N GLY A 543 17.42 -31.01 15.54
CA GLY A 543 17.52 -30.24 16.79
C GLY A 543 17.10 -28.78 16.70
N GLY A 544 17.41 -28.01 17.75
CA GLY A 544 17.10 -26.59 17.85
C GLY A 544 15.64 -26.30 18.22
N TRP A 545 14.92 -27.28 18.74
CA TRP A 545 13.53 -27.15 19.16
C TRP A 545 13.44 -26.57 20.56
N THR A 546 12.59 -25.57 20.73
CA THR A 546 12.18 -25.07 22.04
C THR A 546 10.84 -25.71 22.39
N ILE A 547 10.80 -26.50 23.46
CA ILE A 547 9.57 -27.14 23.94
C ILE A 547 8.76 -26.08 24.70
N ILE A 548 7.54 -25.82 24.24
CA ILE A 548 6.66 -24.78 24.80
C ILE A 548 5.59 -25.35 25.72
N GLN A 549 5.27 -26.63 25.56
CA GLN A 549 4.35 -27.36 26.40
C GLN A 549 4.71 -28.85 26.38
N ARG A 550 4.54 -29.51 27.52
CA ARG A 550 4.61 -30.95 27.66
C ARG A 550 3.56 -31.41 28.66
N ARG A 551 2.90 -32.54 28.36
CA ARG A 551 1.92 -33.23 29.23
C ARG A 551 2.16 -34.72 29.16
N GLU A 552 2.45 -35.35 30.28
CA GLU A 552 2.71 -36.77 30.43
C GLU A 552 2.18 -37.31 31.77
N ASN A 553 2.06 -36.45 32.80
CA ASN A 553 1.51 -36.83 34.11
C ASN A 553 0.36 -35.88 34.51
N PRO A 554 -0.73 -36.36 35.15
CA PRO A 554 -1.83 -35.50 35.61
C PRO A 554 -1.53 -34.65 36.87
N LEU A 555 -0.29 -34.55 37.35
CA LEU A 555 0.02 -33.88 38.62
C LEU A 555 0.03 -32.34 38.56
N VAL A 556 0.39 -31.76 37.41
CA VAL A 556 0.39 -30.31 37.21
C VAL A 556 -0.99 -29.88 36.75
N ASP A 557 -1.60 -28.94 37.48
CA ASP A 557 -2.89 -28.37 37.12
C ASP A 557 -2.73 -27.33 36.02
N PHE A 558 -3.48 -27.49 34.93
CA PHE A 558 -3.53 -26.55 33.81
C PHE A 558 -4.79 -25.66 33.86
N ASN A 559 -5.53 -25.67 34.97
CA ASN A 559 -6.56 -24.68 35.26
C ASN A 559 -5.95 -23.39 35.87
N GLY A 560 -4.91 -22.85 35.23
CA GLY A 560 -4.20 -21.66 35.68
C GLY A 560 -4.92 -20.36 35.36
N ASN A 561 -4.63 -19.32 36.15
CA ASN A 561 -5.10 -17.96 35.92
C ASN A 561 -4.31 -17.24 34.81
N TRP A 562 -4.74 -16.02 34.43
CA TRP A 562 -4.10 -15.25 33.36
C TRP A 562 -2.61 -14.99 33.61
N ALA A 563 -2.23 -14.65 34.84
CA ALA A 563 -0.84 -14.36 35.20
C ALA A 563 0.04 -15.61 35.14
N GLU A 564 -0.46 -16.76 35.59
CA GLU A 564 0.23 -18.05 35.48
C GLU A 564 0.46 -18.42 34.01
N TYR A 565 -0.56 -18.27 33.16
CA TYR A 565 -0.41 -18.50 31.71
C TYR A 565 0.47 -17.48 31.00
N ARG A 566 0.51 -16.23 31.47
CA ARG A 566 1.41 -15.19 30.99
C ARG A 566 2.87 -15.55 31.27
N ASP A 567 3.17 -15.90 32.52
CA ASP A 567 4.53 -16.06 33.02
C ASP A 567 5.09 -17.47 32.78
N GLY A 568 4.20 -18.47 32.72
CA GLY A 568 4.51 -19.90 32.61
C GLY A 568 4.48 -20.60 33.97
N PHE A 569 4.17 -21.89 33.97
CA PHE A 569 4.03 -22.72 35.18
C PHE A 569 4.33 -24.19 34.88
N GLY A 570 4.46 -24.99 35.95
CA GLY A 570 4.67 -26.45 35.88
C GLY A 570 6.04 -26.89 36.39
N ASP A 571 6.40 -28.13 36.06
CA ASP A 571 7.64 -28.77 36.46
C ASP A 571 8.47 -29.23 35.25
N GLU A 572 9.49 -30.06 35.47
CA GLU A 572 10.40 -30.48 34.40
C GLU A 572 9.73 -31.36 33.33
N ASN A 573 8.62 -32.03 33.67
CA ASN A 573 7.92 -33.00 32.84
C ASN A 573 6.61 -32.44 32.30
N ASP A 574 5.88 -31.64 33.09
CA ASP A 574 4.61 -31.04 32.69
C ASP A 574 4.61 -29.54 32.90
N PHE A 575 4.58 -28.76 31.82
CA PHE A 575 4.67 -27.31 31.92
C PHE A 575 4.03 -26.57 30.75
N TRP A 576 3.75 -25.29 30.97
CA TRP A 576 3.48 -24.28 29.95
C TRP A 576 4.56 -23.19 30.02
N ILE A 577 5.20 -22.90 28.89
CA ILE A 577 6.34 -21.98 28.87
C ILE A 577 5.97 -20.52 29.20
N GLY A 578 4.71 -20.11 29.00
CA GLY A 578 4.24 -18.75 29.26
C GLY A 578 4.03 -17.93 27.99
N ASN A 579 2.88 -17.27 27.89
CA ASN A 579 2.42 -16.55 26.70
C ASN A 579 3.25 -15.31 26.40
N GLU A 580 3.81 -14.65 27.41
CA GLU A 580 4.65 -13.48 27.20
C GLU A 580 5.97 -13.86 26.51
N TYR A 581 6.57 -14.98 26.91
CA TYR A 581 7.73 -15.51 26.21
C TYR A 581 7.38 -15.94 24.77
N LEU A 582 6.23 -16.60 24.56
CA LEU A 582 5.75 -16.97 23.22
C LEU A 582 5.55 -15.74 22.32
N HIS A 583 4.96 -14.67 22.84
CA HIS A 583 4.80 -13.41 22.12
C HIS A 583 6.16 -12.85 21.72
N GLN A 584 7.08 -12.72 22.68
CA GLN A 584 8.38 -12.12 22.43
C GLN A 584 9.22 -12.93 21.44
N ILE A 585 9.27 -14.26 21.57
CA ILE A 585 10.06 -15.10 20.67
C ILE A 585 9.44 -15.18 19.29
N SER A 586 8.11 -15.29 19.19
CA SER A 586 7.44 -15.32 17.89
C SER A 586 7.49 -13.98 17.16
N ASN A 587 7.38 -12.85 17.87
CA ASN A 587 7.59 -11.51 17.31
C ASN A 587 9.05 -11.29 16.88
N TYR A 588 10.01 -11.73 17.69
CA TYR A 588 11.43 -11.66 17.34
C TYR A 588 11.75 -12.48 16.08
N ARG A 589 11.25 -13.72 16.00
CA ARG A 589 11.49 -14.62 14.88
C ARG A 589 10.64 -14.29 13.65
N LEU A 590 9.54 -13.53 13.78
CA LEU A 590 8.75 -13.03 12.64
C LEU A 590 9.63 -12.23 11.65
N ARG A 591 10.62 -11.50 12.16
CA ARG A 591 11.59 -10.74 11.34
C ARG A 591 12.66 -11.63 10.69
N ASN A 592 12.81 -12.86 11.17
CA ASN A 592 13.89 -13.81 10.86
C ASN A 592 13.37 -15.14 10.28
N GLY A 593 12.32 -15.10 9.45
CA GLY A 593 11.79 -16.28 8.74
C GLY A 593 10.60 -16.97 9.42
N GLY A 594 10.20 -16.55 10.62
CA GLY A 594 9.07 -17.09 11.37
C GLY A 594 9.38 -18.40 12.10
N LEU A 595 8.46 -18.82 12.96
CA LEU A 595 8.53 -20.09 13.69
C LEU A 595 7.64 -21.14 13.03
N LYS A 596 8.09 -22.39 13.01
CA LYS A 596 7.20 -23.54 12.87
C LYS A 596 6.81 -24.03 14.26
N LEU A 597 5.55 -24.40 14.44
CA LEU A 597 5.05 -25.16 15.58
C LEU A 597 4.86 -26.60 15.14
N CYS A 598 5.35 -27.55 15.91
CA CYS A 598 5.03 -28.96 15.77
C CYS A 598 4.50 -29.51 17.09
N VAL A 599 3.53 -30.39 16.99
CA VAL A 599 2.86 -31.05 18.11
C VAL A 599 3.02 -32.55 17.91
N GLU A 600 3.60 -33.20 18.91
CA GLU A 600 3.73 -34.65 18.98
C GLU A 600 2.77 -35.19 20.04
N LEU A 601 2.02 -36.23 19.69
CA LEU A 601 0.94 -36.78 20.51
C LEU A 601 1.10 -38.31 20.58
N LEU A 602 0.93 -38.88 21.78
CA LEU A 602 0.80 -40.32 21.98
C LEU A 602 -0.65 -40.64 22.31
N ASP A 603 -1.29 -41.49 21.53
CA ASP A 603 -2.64 -41.96 21.83
C ASP A 603 -2.66 -43.15 22.81
N ASP A 604 -3.85 -43.48 23.29
CA ASP A 604 -4.11 -44.62 24.18
C ASP A 604 -3.82 -46.00 23.56
N GLY A 605 -3.64 -46.05 22.23
CA GLY A 605 -3.19 -47.21 21.46
C GLY A 605 -1.67 -47.29 21.29
N ASN A 606 -0.90 -46.38 21.91
CA ASN A 606 0.55 -46.21 21.74
C ASN A 606 1.00 -45.81 20.32
N GLU A 607 0.13 -45.17 19.54
CA GLU A 607 0.50 -44.60 18.23
C GLU A 607 0.95 -43.14 18.39
N ILE A 608 2.03 -42.77 17.68
CA ILE A 608 2.59 -41.41 17.70
C ILE A 608 2.07 -40.63 16.50
N HIS A 609 1.49 -39.46 16.76
CA HIS A 609 0.99 -38.52 15.75
C HIS A 609 1.82 -37.23 15.79
N VAL A 610 2.20 -36.69 14.63
CA VAL A 610 2.99 -35.47 14.52
C VAL A 610 2.34 -34.52 13.53
N ASP A 611 1.93 -33.36 14.03
CA ASP A 611 1.23 -32.32 13.29
C ASP A 611 1.96 -30.98 13.41
N CYS A 612 2.20 -30.29 12.29
CA CYS A 612 3.00 -29.09 12.23
C CYS A 612 2.29 -27.94 11.49
N TRP A 613 2.56 -26.71 11.91
CA TRP A 613 2.07 -25.47 11.33
C TRP A 613 3.23 -24.51 11.09
N THR A 614 3.26 -23.92 9.90
CA THR A 614 4.19 -22.82 9.60
C THR A 614 3.71 -21.52 10.23
N HIS A 615 4.60 -20.53 10.37
CA HIS A 615 4.26 -19.17 10.83
C HIS A 615 3.49 -19.11 12.15
N PHE A 616 3.94 -19.85 13.17
CA PHE A 616 3.44 -19.74 14.53
C PHE A 616 3.71 -18.35 15.11
N TYR A 617 2.66 -17.64 15.48
CA TYR A 617 2.74 -16.31 16.07
C TYR A 617 1.70 -16.10 17.17
N VAL A 618 2.13 -15.47 18.26
CA VAL A 618 1.29 -15.07 19.39
C VAL A 618 1.38 -13.54 19.53
N ALA A 619 0.23 -12.87 19.48
CA ALA A 619 0.15 -11.40 19.60
C ALA A 619 0.49 -10.92 21.02
N SER A 620 0.53 -9.60 21.22
CA SER A 620 0.89 -9.02 22.53
C SER A 620 -0.17 -9.28 23.62
N GLU A 621 0.16 -9.05 24.89
CA GLU A 621 -0.82 -9.10 26.00
C GLU A 621 -1.98 -8.12 25.77
N TYR A 622 -1.69 -6.94 25.21
CA TYR A 622 -2.70 -5.93 24.82
C TYR A 622 -3.69 -6.49 23.79
N GLU A 623 -3.20 -7.30 22.86
CA GLU A 623 -4.00 -8.02 21.86
C GLU A 623 -4.48 -9.39 22.37
N ARG A 624 -4.38 -9.64 23.69
CA ARG A 624 -4.84 -10.83 24.38
C ARG A 624 -4.25 -12.13 23.81
N TYR A 625 -2.96 -12.08 23.48
CA TYR A 625 -2.19 -13.22 22.99
C TYR A 625 -2.84 -13.95 21.81
N LEU A 626 -3.43 -13.22 20.86
CA LEU A 626 -4.08 -13.79 19.67
C LEU A 626 -3.15 -14.76 18.91
N LEU A 627 -3.66 -15.96 18.60
CA LEU A 627 -2.92 -17.00 17.87
C LEU A 627 -3.07 -16.89 16.35
N LEU A 628 -1.95 -16.84 15.64
CA LEU A 628 -1.89 -17.02 14.20
C LEU A 628 -1.07 -18.27 13.86
N LEU A 629 -1.61 -19.06 12.92
CA LEU A 629 -0.99 -20.26 12.36
C LEU A 629 -1.11 -20.22 10.84
N GLY A 630 -0.04 -20.63 10.16
CA GLY A 630 0.05 -20.73 8.71
C GLY A 630 -0.43 -22.08 8.17
N ILE A 631 0.28 -22.59 7.18
CA ILE A 631 -0.05 -23.86 6.50
C ILE A 631 0.18 -25.03 7.45
N TYR A 632 -0.82 -25.91 7.55
CA TYR A 632 -0.81 -27.16 8.29
C TYR A 632 -0.24 -28.32 7.45
N LYS A 633 0.60 -29.16 8.06
CA LYS A 633 1.11 -30.42 7.50
C LYS A 633 1.36 -31.40 8.64
N GLY A 634 0.86 -32.63 8.53
CA GLY A 634 0.95 -33.56 9.65
C GLY A 634 0.40 -34.96 9.36
N SER A 635 0.45 -35.83 10.36
CA SER A 635 -0.11 -37.17 10.29
C SER A 635 -1.64 -37.16 10.29
N SER A 636 -2.29 -36.12 10.82
CA SER A 636 -3.75 -36.00 10.86
C SER A 636 -4.33 -35.56 9.51
N LYS A 637 -5.55 -36.01 9.20
CA LYS A 637 -6.25 -35.63 7.96
C LYS A 637 -6.76 -34.18 7.98
N TYR A 638 -6.97 -33.62 9.17
CA TYR A 638 -7.58 -32.31 9.38
C TYR A 638 -6.70 -31.45 10.29
N ASP A 639 -6.75 -30.13 10.09
CA ASP A 639 -6.14 -29.17 11.00
C ASP A 639 -6.98 -29.08 12.29
N ASN A 640 -6.52 -29.75 13.35
CA ASN A 640 -7.19 -29.74 14.67
C ASN A 640 -7.14 -28.37 15.37
N PHE A 641 -6.29 -27.42 14.91
CA PHE A 641 -6.23 -26.05 15.42
C PHE A 641 -6.99 -25.04 14.55
N LEU A 642 -7.71 -25.50 13.53
CA LEU A 642 -8.44 -24.62 12.61
C LEU A 642 -9.39 -23.65 13.33
N THR A 643 -10.04 -24.11 14.40
CA THR A 643 -11.00 -23.31 15.17
C THR A 643 -10.35 -22.41 16.22
N SER A 644 -9.13 -22.73 16.64
CA SER A 644 -8.28 -21.92 17.54
C SER A 644 -7.55 -20.80 16.79
N ARG A 645 -7.36 -20.93 15.47
CA ARG A 645 -6.70 -19.92 14.64
C ARG A 645 -7.46 -18.59 14.65
N GLY A 646 -6.74 -17.49 14.87
CA GLY A 646 -7.30 -16.14 14.94
C GLY A 646 -8.10 -15.86 16.21
N ARG A 647 -8.00 -16.73 17.22
CA ARG A 647 -8.64 -16.53 18.53
C ARG A 647 -7.68 -15.89 19.51
N VAL A 648 -8.25 -15.14 20.45
CA VAL A 648 -7.56 -14.62 21.63
C VAL A 648 -7.46 -15.71 22.69
N PHE A 649 -6.45 -15.61 23.55
CA PHE A 649 -6.28 -16.55 24.66
C PHE A 649 -7.31 -16.27 25.76
N ALA A 650 -7.76 -17.30 26.46
CA ALA A 650 -8.70 -17.19 27.57
C ALA A 650 -8.26 -18.07 28.75
N THR A 651 -8.48 -17.58 29.97
CA THR A 651 -8.35 -18.30 31.24
C THR A 651 -9.63 -18.12 32.06
N TYR A 652 -9.81 -18.87 33.15
CA TYR A 652 -11.07 -18.81 33.91
C TYR A 652 -11.35 -17.42 34.52
N ASP A 653 -10.30 -16.66 34.84
CA ASP A 653 -10.33 -15.32 35.43
C ASP A 653 -10.29 -14.19 34.37
N ASN A 654 -10.07 -14.53 33.10
CA ASN A 654 -10.01 -13.59 31.98
C ASN A 654 -10.57 -14.24 30.72
N ASP A 655 -11.86 -14.58 30.78
CA ASP A 655 -12.55 -15.29 29.71
C ASP A 655 -12.88 -14.31 28.56
N ASN A 656 -11.98 -14.24 27.59
CA ASN A 656 -12.09 -13.41 26.40
C ASN A 656 -12.88 -14.09 25.26
N SER A 657 -13.68 -15.12 25.56
CA SER A 657 -14.52 -15.80 24.57
C SER A 657 -15.65 -14.90 24.06
N ALA A 658 -16.01 -15.03 22.78
CA ALA A 658 -17.02 -14.16 22.15
C ALA A 658 -18.48 -14.59 22.42
N MET A 659 -18.73 -15.52 23.37
CA MET A 659 -20.08 -15.94 23.76
C MET A 659 -20.52 -15.26 25.07
N PRO A 660 -21.66 -14.54 25.10
CA PRO A 660 -22.16 -13.88 26.32
C PRO A 660 -22.66 -14.84 27.43
N VAL A 661 -22.78 -16.14 27.15
CA VAL A 661 -23.60 -17.07 27.95
C VAL A 661 -22.77 -18.19 28.63
N ILE A 662 -21.61 -18.56 28.09
CA ILE A 662 -20.77 -19.64 28.64
C ILE A 662 -19.31 -19.18 28.68
N GLN A 663 -18.72 -19.22 29.88
CA GLN A 663 -17.29 -19.02 30.08
C GLN A 663 -16.53 -20.33 29.80
N CYS A 664 -16.00 -20.46 28.58
CA CYS A 664 -15.38 -21.69 28.09
C CYS A 664 -14.14 -22.12 28.85
N ALA A 665 -13.27 -21.17 29.21
CA ALA A 665 -12.05 -21.50 29.94
C ALA A 665 -12.37 -22.00 31.36
N SER A 666 -13.39 -21.40 32.00
CA SER A 666 -13.90 -21.87 33.29
C SER A 666 -14.62 -23.22 33.18
N TYR A 667 -15.43 -23.42 32.14
CA TYR A 667 -16.18 -24.66 31.94
C TYR A 667 -15.26 -25.87 31.70
N TRP A 668 -14.22 -25.70 30.87
CA TRP A 668 -13.23 -26.73 30.54
C TRP A 668 -12.03 -26.78 31.49
N GLN A 669 -12.01 -25.90 32.51
CA GLN A 669 -10.93 -25.79 33.51
C GLN A 669 -9.53 -25.75 32.87
N THR A 670 -9.37 -24.90 31.87
CA THR A 670 -8.09 -24.80 31.15
C THR A 670 -7.94 -23.47 30.41
N GLY A 671 -6.70 -23.01 30.26
CA GLY A 671 -6.36 -21.88 29.41
C GLY A 671 -6.04 -22.30 27.96
N TRP A 672 -6.74 -21.70 26.99
CA TRP A 672 -6.52 -21.97 25.57
C TRP A 672 -7.08 -20.88 24.65
N TRP A 673 -6.70 -20.96 23.36
CA TRP A 673 -7.36 -20.26 22.25
C TRP A 673 -8.68 -20.95 21.88
N MET A 674 -9.68 -20.76 22.74
CA MET A 674 -10.98 -21.44 22.65
C MET A 674 -11.77 -21.02 21.40
N ASN A 675 -12.48 -21.99 20.81
CA ASN A 675 -13.39 -21.71 19.69
C ASN A 675 -14.70 -21.05 20.16
N LEU A 676 -15.42 -20.42 19.22
CA LEU A 676 -16.68 -19.72 19.52
C LEU A 676 -17.83 -20.63 19.94
N GLN A 677 -17.73 -21.92 19.64
CA GLN A 677 -18.76 -22.90 19.98
C GLN A 677 -18.45 -23.59 21.31
N CYS A 678 -17.45 -23.11 22.06
CA CYS A 678 -17.05 -23.66 23.35
C CYS A 678 -16.73 -25.15 23.34
N ARG A 679 -16.23 -25.67 22.20
CA ARG A 679 -15.93 -27.10 22.08
C ARG A 679 -14.48 -27.40 22.46
N PRO A 680 -14.21 -28.56 23.08
CA PRO A 680 -12.88 -28.90 23.58
C PRO A 680 -11.93 -29.37 22.47
N GLU A 681 -12.40 -29.55 21.23
CA GLU A 681 -11.58 -30.15 20.17
C GLU A 681 -10.35 -29.30 19.84
N GLY A 682 -9.19 -29.94 19.79
CA GLY A 682 -7.91 -29.26 19.56
C GLY A 682 -7.35 -28.53 20.78
N THR A 683 -7.94 -28.69 21.97
CA THR A 683 -7.42 -28.10 23.20
C THR A 683 -6.45 -29.06 23.90
N LEU A 684 -5.16 -28.74 23.88
CA LEU A 684 -4.11 -29.62 24.43
C LEU A 684 -3.78 -29.36 25.90
N ASN A 685 -4.42 -28.38 26.53
CA ASN A 685 -4.25 -28.07 27.94
C ASN A 685 -5.35 -28.66 28.84
N LEU A 686 -6.32 -29.38 28.29
CA LEU A 686 -7.35 -30.07 29.09
C LEU A 686 -6.72 -31.06 30.07
N PRO A 687 -7.38 -31.39 31.19
CA PRO A 687 -7.03 -32.53 32.04
C PRO A 687 -6.75 -33.81 31.22
N LEU A 688 -5.70 -34.56 31.56
CA LEU A 688 -5.33 -35.80 30.85
C LEU A 688 -6.28 -36.98 31.16
N GLN A 689 -7.03 -36.88 32.25
CA GLN A 689 -8.01 -37.87 32.70
C GLN A 689 -9.20 -37.14 33.33
N SER A 690 -10.35 -37.79 33.33
CA SER A 690 -11.54 -37.27 33.99
C SER A 690 -11.37 -37.24 35.51
N SER A 691 -11.92 -36.21 36.14
CA SER A 691 -11.94 -36.06 37.59
C SER A 691 -13.36 -36.26 38.13
N LEU A 692 -13.49 -36.66 39.40
CA LEU A 692 -14.79 -36.76 40.07
C LEU A 692 -15.56 -35.43 40.09
N ASN A 693 -14.84 -34.30 40.05
CA ASN A 693 -15.41 -32.96 40.06
C ASN A 693 -15.82 -32.46 38.66
N THR A 694 -15.29 -33.07 37.59
CA THR A 694 -15.56 -32.71 36.19
C THR A 694 -15.69 -33.95 35.31
N PRO A 695 -16.70 -34.81 35.54
CA PRO A 695 -16.83 -36.08 34.82
C PRO A 695 -17.08 -35.92 33.31
N TYR A 696 -17.51 -34.73 32.88
CA TYR A 696 -17.74 -34.39 31.47
C TYR A 696 -16.46 -34.00 30.72
N ILE A 697 -15.34 -33.79 31.42
CA ILE A 697 -14.03 -33.58 30.80
C ILE A 697 -13.37 -34.96 30.69
N GLU A 698 -13.57 -35.60 29.56
CA GLU A 698 -13.13 -36.99 29.34
C GLU A 698 -11.62 -37.11 29.04
N GLY A 699 -10.97 -36.01 28.68
CA GLY A 699 -9.53 -35.98 28.39
C GLY A 699 -9.19 -35.10 27.18
N ILE A 700 -7.94 -35.21 26.71
CA ILE A 700 -7.50 -34.57 25.47
C ILE A 700 -7.87 -35.48 24.30
N PHE A 701 -8.53 -34.92 23.29
CA PHE A 701 -8.91 -35.66 22.08
C PHE A 701 -8.36 -35.03 20.81
N TRP A 702 -7.93 -35.88 19.89
CA TRP A 702 -7.33 -35.48 18.62
C TRP A 702 -7.90 -36.27 17.44
N ARG A 703 -8.19 -35.60 16.32
CA ARG A 703 -8.71 -36.29 15.12
C ARG A 703 -7.56 -36.80 14.27
N THR A 704 -7.45 -38.11 14.11
CA THR A 704 -6.41 -38.77 13.32
C THR A 704 -6.89 -39.16 11.92
N ARG A 705 -5.97 -39.59 11.05
CA ARG A 705 -6.25 -39.84 9.63
C ARG A 705 -7.15 -41.05 9.35
N ASN A 706 -7.02 -42.12 10.14
CA ASN A 706 -7.60 -43.43 9.84
C ASN A 706 -8.60 -43.95 10.90
N GLN A 707 -8.67 -43.35 12.09
CA GLN A 707 -9.40 -43.94 13.23
C GLN A 707 -10.37 -42.98 13.94
N GLY A 708 -10.65 -41.80 13.41
CA GLY A 708 -11.57 -40.84 14.02
C GLY A 708 -10.94 -40.05 15.19
N LEU A 709 -11.72 -39.75 16.22
CA LEU A 709 -11.30 -39.01 17.41
C LEU A 709 -10.59 -39.97 18.38
N LYS A 710 -9.35 -39.65 18.78
CA LYS A 710 -8.50 -40.47 19.67
C LYS A 710 -8.21 -39.78 20.98
N HIS A 711 -8.20 -40.55 22.05
CA HIS A 711 -7.80 -40.08 23.37
C HIS A 711 -6.28 -40.00 23.44
N ILE A 712 -5.78 -38.87 23.92
CA ILE A 712 -4.35 -38.56 23.95
C ILE A 712 -3.83 -38.63 25.38
N VAL A 713 -2.81 -39.46 25.59
CA VAL A 713 -2.21 -39.71 26.90
C VAL A 713 -0.92 -38.90 27.13
N LYS A 714 -0.28 -38.42 26.06
CA LYS A 714 0.89 -37.54 26.13
C LYS A 714 0.89 -36.50 25.01
N THR A 715 1.27 -35.26 25.32
CA THR A 715 1.40 -34.17 24.34
C THR A 715 2.72 -33.42 24.51
N VAL A 716 3.33 -33.02 23.39
CA VAL A 716 4.53 -32.16 23.36
C VAL A 716 4.35 -31.13 22.26
N MET A 717 4.29 -29.85 22.63
CA MET A 717 4.34 -28.74 21.68
C MET A 717 5.74 -28.14 21.62
N ARG A 718 6.27 -27.95 20.42
CA ARG A 718 7.62 -27.42 20.20
C ARG A 718 7.68 -26.46 19.03
N ILE A 719 8.49 -25.42 19.17
CA ILE A 719 8.72 -24.39 18.15
C ILE A 719 10.18 -24.38 17.71
N ARG A 720 10.40 -24.09 16.43
CA ARG A 720 11.73 -23.89 15.86
C ARG A 720 11.68 -22.84 14.76
N PRO A 721 12.73 -22.03 14.56
CA PRO A 721 12.82 -21.17 13.38
C PRO A 721 12.67 -21.99 12.09
N MET A 722 11.92 -21.45 11.14
CA MET A 722 11.79 -22.07 9.82
C MET A 722 13.10 -21.84 9.05
N ASN A 723 13.76 -22.92 8.62
CA ASN A 723 14.91 -22.81 7.73
C ASN A 723 14.41 -22.62 6.30
N VAL A 724 14.82 -21.52 5.66
CA VAL A 724 14.43 -21.11 4.28
C VAL A 724 14.86 -22.11 3.18
N ARG A 725 15.45 -23.26 3.54
CA ARG A 725 16.05 -24.21 2.59
C ARG A 725 15.51 -25.64 2.57
N PHE A 726 14.72 -26.14 3.54
CA PHE A 726 14.40 -27.58 3.56
C PHE A 726 13.01 -28.01 4.05
N ASP A 727 12.10 -27.11 4.41
CA ASP A 727 10.76 -27.53 4.86
C ASP A 727 9.67 -27.07 3.89
N PHE A 728 9.52 -27.78 2.76
CA PHE A 728 8.28 -27.87 1.98
C PHE A 728 8.00 -29.32 1.60
#